data_AF-A0A1B6CP48-F1
#
_entry.id   AF-A0A1B6CP48-F1
#
_cell.length_a   1.000
_cell.length_b   1.000
_cell.length_c   1.000
_cell.angle_alpha   90.00
_cell.angle_beta   90.00
_cell.angle_gamma   90.00
#
_symmetry.space_group_name_H-M   'P 1'
#
loop_
_entity.id
_entity.type
_entity.pdbx_description
1 polymer ?
#
loop_
_entity_poly.entity_id
_entity_poly.type
_entity_poly.pdbx_seq_one_letter_code
_entity_poly.pdbx_strand_id
1 'polypeptide(L)'
;MNDIGNKQDIPSTSGWDSVDPVPINHEILVPTPIKITPQINMEHTPHQLVMPQTPHGIPLTGIFMEHDLPPELLQQGWRKFWSKRENRPYFWNRLTGESLWEMPVIKPQFDPITDPLGICVPGTQVVNGPVVQTPTKRRASEDNVNSPAVKKFILAGPWDLEINTNVIIYERPLSIIPHPHPAIETYRCSLMAKLRLCYEDLCHSRESIDAPKDSFNRWLMERKVVDCGSEPLLPSLCFPEVSHSMYKEIMNDIPIKLVRPKFTGDARKQLSRYAEAAKKMIESRDASPESRKVVKWNAEDTFQWLRRTVGATYDDFQDRLGHLKRQCQPHLAEAVKASVEGICLKIYHLSQEHAKKIKEKHYELLKENGIPEPVSQHMTTVRKVWSYPVQFSMPSPRLPQIDFLQERDQTLLRYQETVQINTTHFQKLEQLYRIHCFDDKKFELFLPRVWCLLKRYNAYLGNSESTQAALPITVLECLNKMFGVTFECFASPLNCYFKQYCSAFSDTDSYFGSNGPILELKAVTGSFQANPPYCEELMEAMVNHFERLLTDSLEPLSFIVTLPELREPAPTALLKLEASHFKRKQVVVPAFEHEYRHGFQHIVAKSELNVRSSHGTLVVWLQNNLGYQKWGPTEERVEALLEAFRPGRERERDRQELLSPQRTVENNVEKVIIP
;
A
#
# COMPACT_ATOMS: atom_id res chain seq x y z
N MET A 1 -75.49 32.33 -3.81
CA MET A 1 -76.03 31.04 -4.29
C MET A 1 -74.95 30.00 -4.07
N ASN A 2 -75.21 29.10 -3.11
CA ASN A 2 -74.76 27.71 -2.90
C ASN A 2 -73.81 27.10 -3.96
N ASP A 3 -72.86 26.20 -3.71
CA ASP A 3 -72.66 25.25 -2.61
C ASP A 3 -71.23 24.67 -2.68
N ILE A 4 -70.66 24.43 -1.50
CA ILE A 4 -69.85 23.27 -1.00
C ILE A 4 -69.02 22.40 -1.98
N GLY A 5 -67.72 22.23 -1.64
CA GLY A 5 -66.85 21.11 -2.05
C GLY A 5 -65.45 21.13 -1.42
N ASN A 6 -65.18 20.21 -0.49
CA ASN A 6 -64.06 20.11 0.47
C ASN A 6 -62.65 19.82 -0.08
N LYS A 7 -61.63 20.40 0.61
CA LYS A 7 -60.33 19.85 1.14
C LYS A 7 -59.39 19.05 0.20
N GLN A 8 -58.05 19.12 0.24
CA GLN A 8 -57.02 19.62 1.16
C GLN A 8 -55.67 19.53 0.40
N ASP A 9 -54.74 20.47 0.55
CA ASP A 9 -53.33 20.19 0.91
C ASP A 9 -52.39 21.42 0.85
N ILE A 10 -51.80 21.68 2.03
CA ILE A 10 -50.44 22.14 2.37
C ILE A 10 -49.95 23.52 1.87
N PRO A 11 -49.73 24.49 2.79
CA PRO A 11 -49.06 25.74 2.49
C PRO A 11 -47.54 25.70 2.74
N SER A 12 -46.84 26.41 1.87
CA SER A 12 -45.52 26.97 2.03
C SER A 12 -45.48 28.02 3.15
N THR A 13 -44.36 28.14 3.86
CA THR A 13 -43.53 29.37 3.97
C THR A 13 -42.49 29.30 5.09
N SER A 14 -41.29 29.75 4.70
CA SER A 14 -40.23 30.42 5.46
C SER A 14 -40.51 30.85 6.90
N GLY A 15 -39.54 30.57 7.78
CA GLY A 15 -39.31 31.38 8.98
C GLY A 15 -38.29 30.76 9.91
N TRP A 16 -37.04 31.23 9.89
CA TRP A 16 -36.09 31.17 11.01
C TRP A 16 -35.06 32.27 10.85
N ASP A 17 -35.30 33.40 11.52
CA ASP A 17 -34.31 34.43 11.83
C ASP A 17 -34.55 34.87 13.28
N SER A 18 -33.44 35.21 13.96
CA SER A 18 -33.34 35.91 15.25
C SER A 18 -33.10 35.04 16.50
N VAL A 19 -31.82 34.82 16.82
CA VAL A 19 -31.31 34.98 18.20
C VAL A 19 -29.89 35.59 18.12
N ASP A 20 -29.70 36.73 18.77
CA ASP A 20 -28.45 37.50 18.83
C ASP A 20 -27.30 36.79 19.56
N PRO A 21 -26.02 37.03 19.19
CA PRO A 21 -24.87 36.49 19.91
C PRO A 21 -24.41 37.39 21.08
N VAL A 22 -24.19 36.76 22.24
CA VAL A 22 -23.50 37.34 23.41
C VAL A 22 -21.98 37.27 23.19
N PRO A 23 -21.20 38.34 23.44
CA PRO A 23 -19.75 38.33 23.26
C PRO A 23 -19.06 37.79 24.52
N ILE A 24 -18.27 36.73 24.37
CA ILE A 24 -17.33 36.28 25.40
C ILE A 24 -15.92 36.32 24.82
N ASN A 25 -15.14 37.28 25.33
CA ASN A 25 -13.70 37.40 25.15
C ASN A 25 -12.99 36.12 25.59
N HIS A 26 -12.24 35.50 24.69
CA HIS A 26 -11.10 34.66 25.08
C HIS A 26 -9.86 35.18 24.35
N GLU A 27 -9.00 35.83 25.12
CA GLU A 27 -7.66 36.25 24.75
C GLU A 27 -6.84 35.06 24.28
N ILE A 28 -6.30 35.16 23.06
CA ILE A 28 -5.37 34.19 22.48
C ILE A 28 -3.98 34.55 23.00
N LEU A 29 -3.52 33.84 24.04
CA LEU A 29 -2.15 33.94 24.54
C LEU A 29 -1.24 33.07 23.68
N VAL A 30 -0.36 33.71 22.91
CA VAL A 30 0.72 33.10 22.13
C VAL A 30 1.97 32.99 23.02
N PRO A 31 2.52 31.81 23.34
CA PRO A 31 3.78 31.73 24.07
C PRO A 31 4.97 31.76 23.10
N THR A 32 5.78 32.82 23.21
CA THR A 32 7.11 32.95 22.61
C THR A 32 8.14 32.19 23.46
N PRO A 33 9.21 31.58 22.91
CA PRO A 33 10.15 30.79 23.70
C PRO A 33 11.12 31.68 24.51
N ILE A 34 11.07 31.56 25.84
CA ILE A 34 12.05 32.16 26.76
C ILE A 34 13.12 31.13 27.09
N LYS A 35 14.39 31.46 26.79
CA LYS A 35 15.58 30.73 27.26
C LYS A 35 15.78 31.01 28.76
N ILE A 36 15.70 29.99 29.61
CA ILE A 36 16.19 30.04 31.00
C ILE A 36 16.94 28.75 31.32
N THR A 37 18.22 28.89 31.62
CA THR A 37 19.15 27.89 32.14
C THR A 37 18.88 27.62 33.62
N PRO A 38 19.06 26.39 34.13
CA PRO A 38 19.39 26.19 35.53
C PRO A 38 20.75 25.48 35.74
N GLN A 39 21.45 25.98 36.76
CA GLN A 39 22.75 25.54 37.25
C GLN A 39 22.68 24.19 37.98
N ILE A 40 23.75 23.40 37.83
CA ILE A 40 24.06 22.21 38.63
C ILE A 40 24.95 22.63 39.79
N ASN A 41 24.67 22.15 41.00
CA ASN A 41 25.60 22.15 42.13
C ASN A 41 26.03 20.69 42.39
N MET A 42 27.33 20.40 42.33
CA MET A 42 27.95 19.15 42.79
C MET A 42 29.01 19.46 43.85
N GLU A 43 29.02 18.63 44.89
CA GLU A 43 30.09 18.40 45.87
C GLU A 43 30.18 16.87 46.01
N HIS A 44 31.30 16.15 46.10
CA HIS A 44 32.72 16.44 46.33
C HIS A 44 33.56 15.27 45.76
N THR A 45 34.78 15.58 45.30
CA THR A 45 35.92 14.68 45.01
C THR A 45 36.70 14.33 46.29
N PRO A 46 37.66 13.37 46.29
CA PRO A 46 39.09 13.62 45.93
C PRO A 46 39.77 12.39 45.23
N HIS A 47 40.98 12.35 44.65
CA HIS A 47 42.10 13.25 44.32
C HIS A 47 43.08 12.45 43.40
N GLN A 48 43.63 13.06 42.33
CA GLN A 48 45.08 13.34 42.06
C GLN A 48 45.98 12.18 41.53
N LEU A 49 47.02 12.32 40.68
CA LEU A 49 47.72 13.40 39.93
C LEU A 49 48.72 12.74 38.91
N VAL A 50 48.78 13.26 37.67
CA VAL A 50 49.95 13.75 36.86
C VAL A 50 51.18 12.87 36.46
N MET A 51 51.29 12.61 35.13
CA MET A 51 52.38 12.80 34.09
C MET A 51 53.89 12.41 34.35
N PRO A 52 54.85 12.46 33.36
CA PRO A 52 54.93 12.10 31.91
C PRO A 52 56.24 11.32 31.50
N GLN A 53 56.46 11.08 30.18
CA GLN A 53 57.76 10.89 29.45
C GLN A 53 58.21 9.50 28.89
N THR A 54 58.88 9.62 27.73
CA THR A 54 59.38 8.73 26.65
C THR A 54 60.62 7.85 27.00
N PRO A 55 61.34 7.17 26.05
CA PRO A 55 61.02 6.11 25.07
C PRO A 55 62.04 4.90 25.09
N HIS A 56 61.79 3.87 24.26
CA HIS A 56 62.73 2.79 23.80
C HIS A 56 63.06 1.58 24.72
N GLY A 57 62.88 0.37 24.18
CA GLY A 57 63.52 -0.88 24.66
C GLY A 57 62.63 -2.14 24.65
N ILE A 58 62.87 -3.04 23.68
CA ILE A 58 62.23 -4.35 23.41
C ILE A 58 62.86 -5.47 24.32
N PRO A 59 62.39 -6.74 24.49
CA PRO A 59 61.07 -7.42 24.32
C PRO A 59 60.62 -8.28 25.55
N LEU A 60 59.37 -8.79 25.46
CA LEU A 60 58.87 -10.15 25.83
C LEU A 60 57.62 -10.18 26.72
N THR A 61 56.55 -10.64 26.08
CA THR A 61 55.51 -11.58 26.55
C THR A 61 54.56 -11.17 27.68
N GLY A 62 53.27 -11.17 27.35
CA GLY A 62 52.24 -11.53 28.33
C GLY A 62 50.85 -11.00 28.08
N ILE A 63 50.06 -11.74 27.28
CA ILE A 63 48.65 -12.03 27.54
C ILE A 63 47.70 -10.82 27.49
N PHE A 64 47.00 -10.61 26.38
CA PHE A 64 45.57 -10.26 26.35
C PHE A 64 45.14 -10.30 24.87
N MET A 65 44.01 -10.97 24.58
CA MET A 65 43.42 -11.23 23.24
C MET A 65 43.69 -12.62 22.64
N GLU A 66 43.34 -13.71 23.33
CA GLU A 66 43.33 -15.07 22.73
C GLU A 66 42.07 -15.90 23.04
N HIS A 67 40.90 -15.27 23.25
CA HIS A 67 39.66 -15.99 23.64
C HIS A 67 38.42 -15.70 22.79
N ASP A 68 38.58 -15.62 21.47
CA ASP A 68 37.44 -15.35 20.55
C ASP A 68 37.24 -16.44 19.48
N LEU A 69 37.96 -17.58 19.58
CA LEU A 69 37.86 -18.72 18.66
C LEU A 69 37.93 -20.06 19.43
N PRO A 70 37.19 -21.10 18.99
CA PRO A 70 37.34 -22.47 19.48
C PRO A 70 38.80 -22.96 19.44
N PRO A 71 39.27 -23.73 20.44
CA PRO A 71 40.64 -24.24 20.50
C PRO A 71 41.08 -24.99 19.24
N GLU A 72 40.16 -25.70 18.59
CA GLU A 72 40.40 -26.48 17.37
C GLU A 72 40.76 -25.57 16.18
N LEU A 73 40.11 -24.41 16.06
CA LEU A 73 40.42 -23.43 15.01
C LEU A 73 41.73 -22.70 15.29
N LEU A 74 42.05 -22.44 16.55
CA LEU A 74 43.34 -21.88 16.95
C LEU A 74 44.50 -22.83 16.62
N GLN A 75 44.31 -24.15 16.80
CA GLN A 75 45.25 -25.20 16.38
C GLN A 75 45.40 -25.30 14.86
N GLN A 76 44.30 -25.13 14.11
CA GLN A 76 44.31 -25.08 12.65
C GLN A 76 44.88 -23.76 12.08
N GLY A 77 45.38 -22.85 12.92
CA GLY A 77 46.08 -21.64 12.50
C GLY A 77 45.19 -20.41 12.29
N TRP A 78 43.89 -20.49 12.59
CA TRP A 78 42.97 -19.36 12.47
C TRP A 78 43.14 -18.34 13.60
N ARG A 79 42.98 -17.06 13.26
CA ARG A 79 42.98 -15.91 14.18
C ARG A 79 41.92 -14.90 13.72
N LYS A 80 41.32 -14.17 14.66
CA LYS A 80 40.30 -13.13 14.39
C LYS A 80 40.95 -11.75 14.42
N PHE A 81 40.62 -10.91 13.44
CA PHE A 81 41.11 -9.54 13.29
C PHE A 81 39.95 -8.58 13.02
N TRP A 82 40.17 -7.28 13.23
CA TRP A 82 39.19 -6.24 12.90
C TRP A 82 39.59 -5.48 11.63
N SER A 83 38.68 -5.42 10.64
CA SER A 83 38.90 -4.59 9.46
C SER A 83 38.41 -3.17 9.72
N LYS A 84 39.34 -2.20 9.74
CA LYS A 84 39.00 -0.78 9.82
C LYS A 84 38.27 -0.27 8.58
N ARG A 85 38.51 -0.87 7.40
CA ARG A 85 37.87 -0.48 6.14
C ARG A 85 36.41 -0.92 6.06
N GLU A 86 36.15 -2.16 6.48
CA GLU A 86 34.82 -2.79 6.36
C GLU A 86 34.01 -2.70 7.67
N ASN A 87 34.59 -2.09 8.70
CA ASN A 87 34.03 -1.93 10.05
C ASN A 87 33.43 -3.23 10.65
N ARG A 88 34.09 -4.37 10.40
CA ARG A 88 33.66 -5.70 10.88
C ARG A 88 34.85 -6.65 11.10
N PRO A 89 34.69 -7.71 11.91
CA PRO A 89 35.76 -8.70 12.10
C PRO A 89 35.93 -9.61 10.88
N TYR A 90 37.13 -10.15 10.71
CA TYR A 90 37.47 -11.19 9.74
C TYR A 90 38.42 -12.23 10.37
N PHE A 91 38.48 -13.41 9.80
CA PHE A 91 39.30 -14.53 10.25
C PHE A 91 40.40 -14.77 9.25
N TRP A 92 41.64 -14.89 9.71
CA TRP A 92 42.80 -15.16 8.87
C TRP A 92 43.52 -16.42 9.35
N ASN A 93 43.82 -17.32 8.42
CA ASN A 93 44.59 -18.52 8.70
C ASN A 93 46.07 -18.26 8.44
N ARG A 94 46.89 -18.34 9.49
CA ARG A 94 48.33 -18.10 9.38
C ARG A 94 49.08 -19.20 8.62
N LEU A 95 48.52 -20.39 8.51
CA LEU A 95 49.13 -21.56 7.86
C LEU A 95 48.82 -21.60 6.36
N THR A 96 47.61 -21.21 5.96
CA THR A 96 47.18 -21.23 4.54
C THR A 96 47.21 -19.85 3.87
N GLY A 97 47.30 -18.77 4.66
CA GLY A 97 47.23 -17.38 4.17
C GLY A 97 45.80 -16.92 3.82
N GLU A 98 44.79 -17.76 4.04
CA GLU A 98 43.38 -17.50 3.67
C GLU A 98 42.71 -16.51 4.63
N SER A 99 41.83 -15.65 4.12
CA SER A 99 41.00 -14.74 4.92
C SER A 99 39.51 -14.92 4.63
N LEU A 100 38.71 -15.12 5.68
CA LEU A 100 37.25 -15.28 5.61
C LEU A 100 36.57 -14.19 6.42
N TRP A 101 35.41 -13.73 5.96
CA TRP A 101 34.57 -12.79 6.71
C TRP A 101 33.65 -13.49 7.71
N GLU A 102 33.49 -14.81 7.56
CA GLU A 102 32.69 -15.68 8.42
C GLU A 102 33.58 -16.66 9.19
N MET A 103 33.09 -17.16 10.33
CA MET A 103 33.86 -18.08 11.16
C MET A 103 34.12 -19.39 10.41
N PRO A 104 35.38 -19.85 10.31
CA PRO A 104 35.72 -21.08 9.62
C PRO A 104 34.99 -22.30 10.22
N VAL A 105 34.43 -23.15 9.37
CA VAL A 105 33.71 -24.36 9.81
C VAL A 105 34.71 -25.50 9.97
N ILE A 106 34.70 -26.16 11.14
CA ILE A 106 35.48 -27.39 11.37
C ILE A 106 34.85 -28.48 10.49
N LYS A 107 35.52 -28.88 9.42
CA LYS A 107 35.07 -30.02 8.61
C LYS A 107 35.28 -31.30 9.42
N PRO A 108 34.25 -32.13 9.66
CA PRO A 108 34.47 -33.47 10.21
C PRO A 108 35.33 -34.27 9.23
N GLN A 109 36.30 -35.01 9.77
CA GLN A 109 37.18 -35.90 9.00
C GLN A 109 36.34 -36.92 8.22
N PHE A 110 36.75 -37.15 6.98
CA PHE A 110 36.18 -38.09 6.01
C PHE A 110 35.87 -39.45 6.64
N ASP A 111 34.60 -39.86 6.60
CA ASP A 111 34.17 -41.25 6.83
C ASP A 111 34.29 -42.02 5.50
N PRO A 112 35.12 -43.08 5.40
CA PRO A 112 35.32 -43.84 4.16
C PRO A 112 34.09 -44.62 3.66
N ILE A 113 32.93 -44.51 4.32
CA ILE A 113 31.73 -45.31 4.01
C ILE A 113 30.72 -44.61 3.08
N THR A 114 30.90 -43.34 2.71
CA THR A 114 29.94 -42.64 1.83
C THR A 114 30.61 -41.90 0.66
N ASP A 115 31.10 -42.66 -0.32
CA ASP A 115 31.48 -42.12 -1.64
C ASP A 115 30.34 -42.28 -2.66
N PRO A 116 29.79 -41.19 -3.25
CA PRO A 116 28.80 -41.25 -4.32
C PRO A 116 29.37 -41.49 -5.73
N LEU A 117 30.67 -41.79 -5.89
CA LEU A 117 31.32 -42.06 -7.18
C LEU A 117 31.97 -43.45 -7.19
N GLY A 118 31.14 -44.49 -7.18
CA GLY A 118 31.56 -45.90 -7.18
C GLY A 118 32.56 -46.28 -8.28
N ILE A 119 33.83 -46.39 -7.91
CA ILE A 119 34.85 -47.11 -8.69
C ILE A 119 35.63 -48.02 -7.73
N CYS A 120 35.20 -49.28 -7.64
CA CYS A 120 36.05 -50.48 -7.66
C CYS A 120 35.21 -51.76 -7.43
N VAL A 121 35.47 -52.77 -8.27
CA VAL A 121 35.02 -54.19 -8.20
C VAL A 121 36.30 -55.03 -7.96
N PRO A 122 36.29 -56.33 -7.54
CA PRO A 122 35.17 -57.22 -7.25
C PRO A 122 35.28 -58.08 -5.95
N GLY A 123 34.15 -58.60 -5.45
CA GLY A 123 34.15 -59.65 -4.42
C GLY A 123 32.78 -60.11 -3.93
N THR A 124 32.27 -61.19 -4.55
CA THR A 124 31.52 -62.32 -3.96
C THR A 124 30.21 -62.14 -3.14
N GLN A 125 29.16 -62.73 -3.75
CA GLN A 125 28.10 -63.61 -3.19
C GLN A 125 26.75 -63.05 -2.66
N VAL A 126 25.73 -63.25 -3.52
CA VAL A 126 24.38 -63.82 -3.36
C VAL A 126 23.79 -64.01 -1.94
N VAL A 127 22.51 -63.61 -1.74
CA VAL A 127 21.32 -64.47 -1.44
C VAL A 127 20.01 -63.63 -1.41
N ASN A 128 18.95 -64.24 -1.96
CA ASN A 128 17.57 -63.76 -2.18
C ASN A 128 16.68 -63.59 -0.92
N GLY A 129 15.61 -62.78 -1.04
CA GLY A 129 14.36 -62.96 -0.29
C GLY A 129 13.40 -61.74 -0.26
N PRO A 130 12.11 -61.85 -0.68
CA PRO A 130 11.19 -60.70 -0.86
C PRO A 130 10.19 -60.52 0.30
N VAL A 131 9.78 -59.27 0.57
CA VAL A 131 8.54 -59.00 1.34
C VAL A 131 7.78 -57.81 0.75
N VAL A 132 6.57 -58.10 0.29
CA VAL A 132 5.50 -57.16 -0.08
C VAL A 132 4.79 -56.70 1.20
N GLN A 133 4.52 -55.40 1.37
CA GLN A 133 3.33 -54.92 2.10
C GLN A 133 2.97 -53.47 1.74
N THR A 134 1.66 -53.28 1.59
CA THR A 134 0.89 -52.16 1.05
C THR A 134 0.69 -50.98 2.02
N PRO A 135 0.20 -49.81 1.55
CA PRO A 135 0.37 -48.52 2.22
C PRO A 135 -0.73 -48.25 3.27
N THR A 136 -0.32 -47.80 4.46
CA THR A 136 -1.25 -47.31 5.49
C THR A 136 -1.07 -45.80 5.70
N LYS A 137 -2.14 -45.05 5.42
CA LYS A 137 -2.35 -43.67 5.87
C LYS A 137 -2.35 -43.63 7.40
N ARG A 138 -1.54 -42.78 8.04
CA ARG A 138 -1.83 -42.23 9.38
C ARG A 138 -1.10 -40.88 9.62
N ARG A 139 -1.91 -39.98 10.17
CA ARG A 139 -1.75 -38.63 10.75
C ARG A 139 -0.34 -38.11 11.06
N ALA A 140 -0.16 -36.81 10.76
CA ALA A 140 0.91 -35.97 11.27
C ALA A 140 0.62 -35.56 12.73
N SER A 141 1.42 -36.07 13.66
CA SER A 141 1.80 -35.44 14.95
C SER A 141 2.65 -36.45 15.72
N GLU A 142 3.97 -36.29 15.62
CA GLU A 142 4.94 -36.61 16.68
C GLU A 142 6.29 -36.03 16.23
N ASP A 143 6.65 -34.91 16.85
CA ASP A 143 7.94 -34.24 16.63
C ASP A 143 9.06 -35.12 17.19
N ASN A 144 9.93 -35.58 16.29
CA ASN A 144 11.17 -36.24 16.65
C ASN A 144 12.12 -35.20 17.28
N VAL A 145 12.23 -35.23 18.60
CA VAL A 145 13.25 -34.55 19.39
C VAL A 145 14.58 -35.27 19.16
N ASN A 146 15.31 -34.92 18.10
CA ASN A 146 16.78 -35.02 17.92
C ASN A 146 17.25 -34.89 16.46
N SER A 147 16.56 -34.08 15.64
CA SER A 147 17.12 -33.60 14.38
C SER A 147 17.82 -32.26 14.62
N PRO A 148 19.04 -32.01 14.11
CA PRO A 148 19.65 -30.69 14.21
C PRO A 148 18.70 -29.68 13.54
N ALA A 149 18.28 -28.67 14.30
CA ALA A 149 17.34 -27.67 13.83
C ALA A 149 17.84 -27.08 12.51
N VAL A 150 17.13 -27.37 11.42
CA VAL A 150 17.39 -26.78 10.11
C VAL A 150 17.34 -25.27 10.32
N LYS A 151 18.47 -24.58 10.14
CA LYS A 151 18.52 -23.11 10.25
C LYS A 151 17.43 -22.55 9.33
N LYS A 152 16.40 -21.95 9.93
CA LYS A 152 15.27 -21.37 9.19
C LYS A 152 15.82 -20.24 8.32
N PHE A 153 15.70 -20.39 7.00
CA PHE A 153 16.08 -19.34 6.06
C PHE A 153 15.09 -18.18 6.19
N ILE A 154 15.57 -17.01 6.60
CA ILE A 154 14.78 -15.76 6.70
C ILE A 154 15.17 -14.88 5.52
N LEU A 155 14.20 -14.54 4.67
CA LEU A 155 14.41 -13.65 3.55
C LEU A 155 14.46 -12.20 4.04
N ALA A 156 15.64 -11.57 3.97
CA ALA A 156 15.79 -10.15 4.27
C ALA A 156 15.09 -9.28 3.22
N GLY A 157 14.46 -8.20 3.66
CA GLY A 157 13.81 -7.23 2.77
C GLY A 157 12.94 -6.23 3.52
N PRO A 158 12.25 -5.34 2.80
CA PRO A 158 11.32 -4.37 3.37
C PRO A 158 9.96 -5.01 3.76
N TRP A 159 10.01 -6.19 4.36
CA TRP A 159 8.87 -7.02 4.76
C TRP A 159 9.27 -7.91 5.93
N ASP A 160 8.28 -8.41 6.66
CA ASP A 160 8.47 -9.46 7.66
C ASP A 160 7.43 -10.56 7.43
N LEU A 161 7.87 -11.61 6.72
CA LEU A 161 7.04 -12.76 6.39
C LEU A 161 7.01 -13.80 7.52
N GLU A 162 7.76 -13.60 8.61
CA GLU A 162 7.83 -14.52 9.74
C GLU A 162 6.66 -14.31 10.70
N ILE A 163 6.11 -13.09 10.74
CA ILE A 163 4.97 -12.72 11.57
C ILE A 163 3.75 -13.56 11.20
N ASN A 164 3.29 -14.37 12.16
CA ASN A 164 2.08 -15.18 12.00
C ASN A 164 0.83 -14.34 12.20
N THR A 165 -0.24 -14.75 11.53
CA THR A 165 -1.54 -14.10 11.66
C THR A 165 -2.12 -14.28 13.07
N ASN A 166 -2.71 -13.22 13.61
CA ASN A 166 -3.63 -13.31 14.74
C ASN A 166 -5.10 -13.23 14.32
N VAL A 167 -5.35 -13.28 13.01
CA VAL A 167 -6.68 -13.08 12.42
C VAL A 167 -7.43 -14.40 12.34
N ILE A 168 -8.64 -14.39 12.89
CA ILE A 168 -9.62 -15.47 12.72
C ILE A 168 -10.75 -14.90 11.86
N ILE A 169 -11.17 -15.68 10.87
CA ILE A 169 -12.29 -15.37 9.98
C ILE A 169 -13.38 -16.43 10.11
N TYR A 170 -14.57 -16.12 9.63
CA TYR A 170 -15.52 -17.16 9.26
C TYR A 170 -15.06 -17.86 7.98
N GLU A 171 -15.08 -19.19 7.98
CA GLU A 171 -14.75 -20.03 6.84
C GLU A 171 -15.62 -19.63 5.64
N ARG A 172 -15.00 -19.56 4.46
CA ARG A 172 -15.61 -19.04 3.24
C ARG A 172 -15.67 -20.11 2.15
N PRO A 173 -16.64 -20.01 1.23
CA PRO A 173 -16.73 -20.94 0.11
C PRO A 173 -15.50 -20.85 -0.79
N LEU A 174 -15.21 -21.94 -1.50
CA LEU A 174 -14.17 -21.96 -2.53
C LEU A 174 -14.56 -21.01 -3.67
N SER A 175 -13.58 -20.26 -4.15
CA SER A 175 -13.75 -19.38 -5.30
C SER A 175 -14.06 -20.20 -6.55
N ILE A 176 -15.10 -19.78 -7.27
CA ILE A 176 -15.47 -20.30 -8.59
C ILE A 176 -14.80 -19.53 -9.73
N ILE A 177 -13.99 -18.52 -9.41
CA ILE A 177 -13.21 -17.79 -10.41
C ILE A 177 -12.14 -18.73 -10.96
N PRO A 178 -12.03 -18.89 -12.29
CA PRO A 178 -10.98 -19.69 -12.90
C PRO A 178 -9.57 -19.23 -12.51
N HIS A 179 -8.65 -20.19 -12.39
CA HIS A 179 -7.23 -19.93 -12.18
C HIS A 179 -6.63 -19.06 -13.29
N PRO A 180 -5.61 -18.23 -12.99
CA PRO A 180 -5.01 -17.36 -13.99
C PRO A 180 -4.22 -18.18 -15.03
N HIS A 181 -4.31 -17.76 -16.30
CA HIS A 181 -3.57 -18.36 -17.40
C HIS A 181 -2.95 -17.26 -18.28
N PRO A 182 -1.66 -17.33 -18.67
CA PRO A 182 -0.99 -16.27 -19.43
C PRO A 182 -1.72 -15.83 -20.70
N ALA A 183 -2.24 -16.76 -21.50
CA ALA A 183 -3.03 -16.43 -22.70
C ALA A 183 -4.32 -15.62 -22.41
N ILE A 184 -4.97 -15.89 -21.28
CA ILE A 184 -6.17 -15.16 -20.86
C ILE A 184 -5.77 -13.79 -20.31
N GLU A 185 -4.66 -13.73 -19.58
CA GLU A 185 -4.15 -12.47 -19.04
C GLU A 185 -3.69 -11.51 -20.14
N THR A 186 -3.00 -11.99 -21.17
CA THR A 186 -2.69 -11.20 -22.38
C THR A 186 -3.97 -10.64 -23.00
N TYR A 187 -5.00 -11.49 -23.16
CA TYR A 187 -6.25 -11.07 -23.78
C TYR A 187 -6.98 -10.02 -22.93
N ARG A 188 -7.08 -10.24 -21.62
CA ARG A 188 -7.63 -9.30 -20.64
C ARG A 188 -6.92 -7.96 -20.69
N CYS A 189 -5.58 -7.96 -20.64
CA CYS A 189 -4.77 -6.74 -20.70
C CYS A 189 -4.97 -5.99 -22.03
N SER A 190 -5.08 -6.70 -23.15
CA SER A 190 -5.35 -6.08 -24.45
C SER A 190 -6.72 -5.39 -24.52
N LEU A 191 -7.74 -5.99 -23.90
CA LEU A 191 -9.08 -5.41 -23.84
C LEU A 191 -9.14 -4.23 -22.87
N MET A 192 -8.44 -4.31 -21.73
CA MET A 192 -8.26 -3.19 -20.81
C MET A 192 -7.61 -1.98 -21.50
N ALA A 193 -6.53 -2.20 -22.25
CA ALA A 193 -5.85 -1.14 -22.99
C ALA A 193 -6.77 -0.48 -24.03
N LYS A 194 -7.56 -1.28 -24.77
CA LYS A 194 -8.57 -0.77 -25.72
C LYS A 194 -9.65 0.05 -25.01
N LEU A 195 -10.08 -0.38 -23.82
CA LEU A 195 -11.09 0.32 -23.04
C LEU A 195 -10.58 1.68 -22.53
N ARG A 196 -9.32 1.74 -22.09
CA ARG A 196 -8.65 3.00 -21.70
C ARG A 196 -8.55 3.98 -22.88
N LEU A 197 -8.08 3.51 -24.03
CA LEU A 197 -8.00 4.33 -25.25
C LEU A 197 -9.38 4.85 -25.67
N CYS A 198 -10.41 4.00 -25.62
CA CYS A 198 -11.77 4.42 -25.92
C CYS A 198 -12.28 5.51 -24.95
N TYR A 199 -11.90 5.44 -23.67
CA TYR A 199 -12.25 6.46 -22.69
C TYR A 199 -11.59 7.81 -23.01
N GLU A 200 -10.31 7.81 -23.35
CA GLU A 200 -9.58 9.00 -23.80
C GLU A 200 -10.23 9.61 -25.05
N ASP A 201 -10.49 8.79 -26.07
CA ASP A 201 -11.13 9.20 -27.32
C ASP A 201 -12.53 9.79 -27.09
N LEU A 202 -13.32 9.21 -26.18
CA LEU A 202 -14.66 9.69 -25.86
C LEU A 202 -14.63 11.04 -25.14
N CYS A 203 -13.72 11.24 -24.19
CA CYS A 203 -13.54 12.54 -23.52
C CYS A 203 -13.15 13.62 -24.53
N HIS A 204 -12.20 13.31 -25.43
CA HIS A 204 -11.73 14.26 -26.43
C HIS A 204 -12.80 14.56 -27.48
N SER A 205 -13.38 13.53 -28.10
CA SER A 205 -14.33 13.68 -29.20
C SER A 205 -15.67 14.26 -28.77
N ARG A 206 -16.15 13.96 -27.55
CA ARG A 206 -17.45 14.45 -27.08
C ARG A 206 -17.35 15.75 -26.31
N GLU A 207 -16.35 15.93 -25.46
CA GLU A 207 -16.26 17.11 -24.57
C GLU A 207 -15.04 18.00 -24.82
N SER A 208 -14.17 17.66 -25.77
CA SER A 208 -12.94 18.44 -26.08
C SER A 208 -12.03 18.63 -24.87
N ILE A 209 -11.98 17.63 -23.98
CA ILE A 209 -11.07 17.56 -22.84
C ILE A 209 -10.23 16.29 -22.91
N ASP A 210 -9.06 16.32 -22.28
CA ASP A 210 -8.32 15.09 -22.00
C ASP A 210 -9.07 14.31 -20.90
N ALA A 211 -8.95 12.98 -20.92
CA ALA A 211 -9.44 12.17 -19.81
C ALA A 211 -8.80 12.64 -18.49
N PRO A 212 -9.60 12.93 -17.44
CA PRO A 212 -9.06 13.35 -16.16
C PRO A 212 -8.04 12.34 -15.62
N LYS A 213 -6.93 12.86 -15.07
CA LYS A 213 -5.79 12.04 -14.65
C LYS A 213 -6.23 10.99 -13.62
N ASP A 214 -5.91 9.72 -13.85
CA ASP A 214 -6.23 8.57 -12.99
C ASP A 214 -7.73 8.26 -12.81
N SER A 215 -8.64 9.00 -13.47
CA SER A 215 -10.10 8.79 -13.31
C SER A 215 -10.54 7.41 -13.75
N PHE A 216 -9.92 6.83 -14.77
CA PHE A 216 -10.21 5.46 -15.20
C PHE A 216 -9.86 4.43 -14.12
N ASN A 217 -8.74 4.61 -13.41
CA ASN A 217 -8.35 3.72 -12.32
C ASN A 217 -9.31 3.85 -11.13
N ARG A 218 -9.71 5.09 -10.80
CA ARG A 218 -10.73 5.34 -9.77
C ARG A 218 -12.08 4.77 -10.16
N TRP A 219 -12.47 4.86 -11.43
CA TRP A 219 -13.65 4.20 -11.96
C TRP A 219 -13.60 2.69 -11.77
N LEU A 220 -12.49 2.01 -12.09
CA LEU A 220 -12.36 0.57 -11.84
C LEU A 220 -12.57 0.23 -10.35
N MET A 221 -11.94 0.99 -9.46
CA MET A 221 -12.06 0.80 -8.01
C MET A 221 -13.50 1.00 -7.53
N GLU A 222 -14.11 2.12 -7.92
CA GLU A 222 -15.47 2.50 -7.53
C GLU A 222 -16.48 1.47 -8.04
N ARG A 223 -16.39 1.08 -9.31
CA ARG A 223 -17.27 0.05 -9.87
C ARG A 223 -17.12 -1.29 -9.15
N LYS A 224 -15.89 -1.71 -8.78
CA LYS A 224 -15.65 -2.96 -8.04
C LYS A 224 -16.23 -2.97 -6.63
N VAL A 225 -16.60 -1.84 -6.05
CA VAL A 225 -17.35 -1.79 -4.78
C VAL A 225 -18.77 -2.35 -4.93
N VAL A 226 -19.39 -2.14 -6.10
CA VAL A 226 -20.80 -2.48 -6.38
C VAL A 226 -20.98 -3.58 -7.43
N ASP A 227 -19.89 -4.05 -8.03
CA ASP A 227 -19.90 -5.06 -9.08
C ASP A 227 -20.28 -6.44 -8.52
N CYS A 228 -21.36 -7.01 -9.05
CA CYS A 228 -21.78 -8.38 -8.80
C CYS A 228 -21.29 -9.35 -9.89
N GLY A 229 -20.38 -8.87 -10.76
CA GLY A 229 -19.78 -9.65 -11.85
C GLY A 229 -18.73 -10.65 -11.37
N SER A 230 -18.36 -11.59 -12.25
CA SER A 230 -17.36 -12.62 -11.93
C SER A 230 -15.96 -12.35 -12.53
N GLU A 231 -15.81 -11.30 -13.32
CA GLU A 231 -14.53 -10.95 -13.95
C GLU A 231 -13.66 -10.20 -12.92
N PRO A 232 -12.42 -10.63 -12.61
CA PRO A 232 -11.66 -10.02 -11.51
C PRO A 232 -11.28 -8.54 -11.68
N LEU A 233 -11.09 -8.08 -12.92
CA LEU A 233 -10.49 -6.77 -13.22
C LEU A 233 -11.53 -5.76 -13.74
N LEU A 234 -12.30 -6.14 -14.74
CA LEU A 234 -13.30 -5.33 -15.43
C LEU A 234 -14.66 -5.43 -14.73
N PRO A 235 -15.33 -4.31 -14.47
CA PRO A 235 -16.70 -4.33 -13.96
C PRO A 235 -17.67 -4.84 -15.03
N SER A 236 -18.69 -5.61 -14.62
CA SER A 236 -19.62 -6.23 -15.57
C SER A 236 -21.08 -6.32 -15.13
N LEU A 237 -21.38 -6.13 -13.84
CA LEU A 237 -22.73 -6.15 -13.31
C LEU A 237 -22.85 -5.15 -12.15
N CYS A 238 -22.89 -3.87 -12.48
CA CYS A 238 -22.98 -2.74 -11.54
C CYS A 238 -24.36 -2.08 -11.60
N PHE A 239 -24.86 -1.63 -10.44
CA PHE A 239 -26.01 -0.72 -10.35
C PHE A 239 -25.72 0.42 -9.37
N PRO A 240 -25.92 1.70 -9.74
CA PRO A 240 -26.33 2.19 -11.07
C PRO A 240 -25.23 1.98 -12.13
N GLU A 241 -25.60 1.92 -13.41
CA GLU A 241 -24.64 1.73 -14.51
C GLU A 241 -23.71 2.95 -14.70
N VAL A 242 -24.25 4.16 -14.55
CA VAL A 242 -23.47 5.40 -14.58
C VAL A 242 -22.61 5.48 -13.33
N SER A 243 -21.29 5.62 -13.52
CA SER A 243 -20.36 5.86 -12.43
C SER A 243 -20.38 7.31 -12.00
N HIS A 244 -20.70 7.54 -10.73
CA HIS A 244 -20.66 8.88 -10.14
C HIS A 244 -19.25 9.44 -10.07
N SER A 245 -18.27 8.58 -9.75
CA SER A 245 -16.85 8.95 -9.73
C SER A 245 -16.39 9.45 -11.10
N MET A 246 -16.57 8.64 -12.16
CA MET A 246 -16.20 9.04 -13.52
C MET A 246 -16.96 10.28 -13.99
N TYR A 247 -18.27 10.35 -13.72
CA TYR A 247 -19.10 11.50 -14.10
C TYR A 247 -18.61 12.80 -13.45
N LYS A 248 -18.39 12.79 -12.14
CA LYS A 248 -17.89 13.96 -11.38
C LYS A 248 -16.56 14.46 -11.91
N GLU A 249 -15.63 13.54 -12.18
CA GLU A 249 -14.30 13.91 -12.66
C GLU A 249 -14.31 14.52 -14.05
N ILE A 250 -15.10 13.96 -14.98
CA ILE A 250 -15.29 14.56 -16.31
C ILE A 250 -15.93 15.94 -16.17
N MET A 251 -16.99 16.06 -15.36
CA MET A 251 -17.67 17.33 -15.11
C MET A 251 -16.78 18.42 -14.51
N ASN A 252 -15.80 18.05 -13.69
CA ASN A 252 -14.87 18.99 -13.07
C ASN A 252 -13.91 19.64 -14.07
N ASP A 253 -13.58 18.95 -15.17
CA ASP A 253 -12.71 19.43 -16.23
C ASP A 253 -13.49 20.12 -17.37
N ILE A 254 -14.82 20.25 -17.25
CA ILE A 254 -15.68 20.98 -18.18
C ILE A 254 -15.91 22.42 -17.69
N PRO A 255 -15.85 23.43 -18.59
CA PRO A 255 -15.59 23.36 -20.03
C PRO A 255 -14.10 23.29 -20.39
N ILE A 256 -13.21 23.57 -19.43
CA ILE A 256 -11.77 23.36 -19.54
C ILE A 256 -11.23 22.96 -18.17
N LYS A 257 -10.19 22.12 -18.16
CA LYS A 257 -9.43 21.80 -16.95
C LYS A 257 -8.79 23.04 -16.36
N LEU A 258 -9.09 23.30 -15.10
CA LEU A 258 -8.49 24.40 -14.34
C LEU A 258 -7.22 23.91 -13.65
N VAL A 259 -6.14 24.69 -13.77
CA VAL A 259 -4.88 24.46 -13.07
C VAL A 259 -4.58 25.65 -12.17
N ARG A 260 -3.86 25.44 -11.07
CA ARG A 260 -3.42 26.54 -10.21
C ARG A 260 -2.39 27.38 -10.97
N PRO A 261 -2.68 28.65 -11.32
CA PRO A 261 -1.74 29.47 -12.07
C PRO A 261 -0.52 29.80 -11.20
N LYS A 262 0.67 29.85 -11.82
CA LYS A 262 1.91 30.21 -11.10
C LYS A 262 2.10 31.73 -11.03
N PHE A 263 1.62 32.45 -12.04
CA PHE A 263 1.82 33.88 -12.17
C PHE A 263 0.49 34.59 -12.49
N THR A 264 0.40 35.87 -12.16
CA THR A 264 -0.76 36.73 -12.44
C THR A 264 -1.16 36.72 -13.92
N GLY A 265 -0.19 36.71 -14.83
CA GLY A 265 -0.45 36.63 -16.28
C GLY A 265 -1.13 35.32 -16.69
N ASP A 266 -0.81 34.21 -16.03
CA ASP A 266 -1.45 32.91 -16.28
C ASP A 266 -2.87 32.88 -15.71
N ALA A 267 -3.10 33.50 -14.55
CA ALA A 267 -4.44 33.64 -13.97
C ALA A 267 -5.37 34.42 -14.90
N ARG A 268 -4.89 35.54 -15.45
CA ARG A 268 -5.61 36.33 -16.47
C ARG A 268 -5.93 35.50 -17.72
N LYS A 269 -4.96 34.75 -18.25
CA LYS A 269 -5.15 33.88 -19.42
C LYS A 269 -6.18 32.78 -19.14
N GLN A 270 -6.12 32.14 -17.96
CA GLN A 270 -7.05 31.08 -17.58
C GLN A 270 -8.48 31.61 -17.46
N LEU A 271 -8.68 32.78 -16.84
CA LEU A 271 -9.99 33.44 -16.79
C LEU A 271 -10.56 33.67 -18.20
N SER A 272 -9.76 34.24 -19.10
CA SER A 272 -10.15 34.49 -20.49
C SER A 272 -10.53 33.20 -21.22
N ARG A 273 -9.70 32.14 -21.09
CA ARG A 273 -9.94 30.84 -21.72
C ARG A 273 -11.21 30.17 -21.19
N TYR A 274 -11.48 30.26 -19.89
CA TYR A 274 -12.69 29.70 -19.30
C TYR A 274 -13.94 30.42 -19.82
N ALA A 275 -13.93 31.77 -19.85
CA ALA A 275 -15.04 32.55 -20.39
C ALA A 275 -15.32 32.23 -21.87
N GLU A 276 -14.26 32.10 -22.67
CA GLU A 276 -14.35 31.72 -24.08
C GLU A 276 -14.93 30.31 -24.27
N ALA A 277 -14.41 29.34 -23.52
CA ALA A 277 -14.86 27.95 -23.58
C ALA A 277 -16.32 27.80 -23.13
N ALA A 278 -16.72 28.47 -22.04
CA ALA A 278 -18.10 28.51 -21.56
C ALA A 278 -19.06 29.08 -22.61
N LYS A 279 -18.69 30.21 -23.23
CA LYS A 279 -19.48 30.85 -24.29
C LYS A 279 -19.59 29.96 -25.52
N LYS A 280 -18.49 29.36 -25.99
CA LYS A 280 -18.47 28.45 -27.13
C LYS A 280 -19.35 27.22 -26.88
N MET A 281 -19.22 26.61 -25.69
CA MET A 281 -19.95 25.41 -25.32
C MET A 281 -21.46 25.63 -25.28
N ILE A 282 -21.94 26.70 -24.64
CA ILE A 282 -23.38 26.98 -24.54
C ILE A 282 -23.98 27.39 -25.91
N GLU A 283 -23.15 27.85 -26.85
CA GLU A 283 -23.58 28.17 -28.20
C GLU A 283 -23.75 26.93 -29.07
N SER A 284 -22.85 25.96 -28.93
CA SER A 284 -22.84 24.72 -29.72
C SER A 284 -23.73 23.60 -29.18
N ARG A 285 -24.12 23.66 -27.90
CA ARG A 285 -24.97 22.65 -27.26
C ARG A 285 -26.45 23.04 -27.29
N ASP A 286 -27.31 22.03 -27.19
CA ASP A 286 -28.71 22.26 -26.89
C ASP A 286 -28.83 22.72 -25.43
N ALA A 287 -29.43 23.90 -25.24
CA ALA A 287 -29.53 24.56 -23.94
C ALA A 287 -30.70 25.54 -23.96
N SER A 288 -31.36 25.71 -22.81
CA SER A 288 -32.48 26.64 -22.72
C SER A 288 -32.09 28.08 -23.09
N PRO A 289 -33.00 28.89 -23.64
CA PRO A 289 -32.75 30.29 -23.95
C PRO A 289 -32.23 31.08 -22.74
N GLU A 290 -32.74 30.76 -21.55
CA GLU A 290 -32.33 31.36 -20.28
C GLU A 290 -30.88 31.01 -19.96
N SER A 291 -30.50 29.73 -20.02
CA SER A 291 -29.12 29.27 -19.79
C SER A 291 -28.15 29.92 -20.77
N ARG A 292 -28.53 29.98 -22.05
CA ARG A 292 -27.74 30.61 -23.12
C ARG A 292 -27.55 32.09 -22.85
N LYS A 293 -28.59 32.80 -22.38
CA LYS A 293 -28.51 34.22 -22.02
C LYS A 293 -27.59 34.45 -20.81
N VAL A 294 -27.74 33.67 -19.74
CA VAL A 294 -26.97 33.80 -18.50
C VAL A 294 -25.47 33.59 -18.77
N VAL A 295 -25.11 32.48 -19.43
CA VAL A 295 -23.69 32.17 -19.70
C VAL A 295 -23.06 33.21 -20.63
N LYS A 296 -23.74 33.59 -21.71
CA LYS A 296 -23.23 34.61 -22.65
C LYS A 296 -23.02 35.97 -21.97
N TRP A 297 -23.97 36.39 -21.15
CA TRP A 297 -23.87 37.67 -20.44
C TRP A 297 -22.69 37.67 -19.47
N ASN A 298 -22.55 36.64 -18.64
CA ASN A 298 -21.44 36.53 -17.68
C ASN A 298 -20.06 36.44 -18.36
N ALA A 299 -19.98 35.72 -19.49
CA ALA A 299 -18.75 35.65 -20.29
C ALA A 299 -18.40 37.02 -20.89
N GLU A 300 -19.37 37.73 -21.47
CA GLU A 300 -19.15 39.06 -22.05
C GLU A 300 -18.80 40.10 -20.98
N ASP A 301 -19.47 40.08 -19.83
CA ASP A 301 -19.16 40.94 -18.69
C ASP A 301 -17.72 40.68 -18.19
N THR A 302 -17.29 39.42 -18.16
CA THR A 302 -15.89 39.06 -17.87
C THR A 302 -14.91 39.63 -18.90
N PHE A 303 -15.22 39.55 -20.20
CA PHE A 303 -14.38 40.15 -21.24
C PHE A 303 -14.34 41.69 -21.17
N GLN A 304 -15.44 42.34 -20.81
CA GLN A 304 -15.47 43.78 -20.59
C GLN A 304 -14.63 44.16 -19.37
N TRP A 305 -14.76 43.43 -18.26
CA TRP A 305 -13.94 43.61 -17.06
C TRP A 305 -12.45 43.44 -17.36
N LEU A 306 -12.06 42.40 -18.12
CA LEU A 306 -10.68 42.18 -18.55
C LEU A 306 -10.10 43.32 -19.40
N ARG A 307 -10.94 43.99 -20.21
CA ARG A 307 -10.54 45.13 -21.06
C ARG A 307 -10.41 46.44 -20.27
N ARG A 308 -11.31 46.67 -19.31
CA ARG A 308 -11.35 47.92 -18.52
C ARG A 308 -10.37 47.93 -17.34
N THR A 309 -10.11 46.76 -16.75
CA THR A 309 -9.31 46.66 -15.54
C THR A 309 -7.81 46.64 -15.86
N VAL A 310 -7.11 47.67 -15.41
CA VAL A 310 -5.65 47.81 -15.50
C VAL A 310 -5.06 47.55 -14.12
N GLY A 311 -4.02 46.72 -14.04
CA GLY A 311 -3.32 46.46 -12.76
C GLY A 311 -4.01 45.47 -11.80
N ALA A 312 -4.99 44.68 -12.25
CA ALA A 312 -5.59 43.62 -11.42
C ALA A 312 -4.55 42.61 -10.92
N THR A 313 -4.73 42.19 -9.67
CA THR A 313 -3.86 41.26 -8.95
C THR A 313 -4.17 39.81 -9.31
N TYR A 314 -3.35 38.88 -8.83
CA TYR A 314 -3.60 37.44 -8.97
C TYR A 314 -4.95 37.05 -8.36
N ASP A 315 -5.25 37.55 -7.15
CA ASP A 315 -6.47 37.22 -6.42
C ASP A 315 -7.71 37.77 -7.11
N ASP A 316 -7.65 38.99 -7.67
CA ASP A 316 -8.75 39.55 -8.47
C ASP A 316 -9.15 38.62 -9.63
N PHE A 317 -8.18 38.02 -10.32
CA PHE A 317 -8.46 37.07 -11.40
C PHE A 317 -9.02 35.74 -10.88
N GLN A 318 -8.55 35.24 -9.73
CA GLN A 318 -9.09 34.02 -9.12
C GLN A 318 -10.52 34.22 -8.63
N ASP A 319 -10.80 35.35 -7.97
CA ASP A 319 -12.14 35.70 -7.49
C ASP A 319 -13.12 35.86 -8.64
N ARG A 320 -12.69 36.54 -9.72
CA ARG A 320 -13.49 36.69 -10.92
C ARG A 320 -13.77 35.36 -11.61
N LEU A 321 -12.79 34.46 -11.67
CA LEU A 321 -12.97 33.09 -12.18
C LEU A 321 -13.94 32.29 -11.30
N GLY A 322 -13.81 32.38 -9.97
CA GLY A 322 -14.71 31.74 -9.02
C GLY A 322 -16.14 32.27 -9.14
N HIS A 323 -16.32 33.57 -9.34
CA HIS A 323 -17.63 34.16 -9.63
C HIS A 323 -18.20 33.64 -10.96
N LEU A 324 -17.43 33.73 -12.05
CA LEU A 324 -17.86 33.26 -13.37
C LEU A 324 -18.25 31.78 -13.35
N LYS A 325 -17.45 30.93 -12.69
CA LYS A 325 -17.73 29.51 -12.51
C LYS A 325 -19.04 29.28 -11.76
N ARG A 326 -19.26 29.98 -10.63
CA ARG A 326 -20.53 29.86 -9.87
C ARG A 326 -21.76 30.22 -10.70
N GLN A 327 -21.66 31.23 -11.57
CA GLN A 327 -22.77 31.64 -12.43
C GLN A 327 -22.96 30.71 -13.62
N CYS A 328 -21.90 30.21 -14.24
CA CYS A 328 -21.99 29.43 -15.48
C CYS A 328 -22.11 27.92 -15.27
N GLN A 329 -21.47 27.35 -14.24
CA GLN A 329 -21.32 25.89 -14.10
C GLN A 329 -22.68 25.13 -14.07
N PRO A 330 -23.74 25.60 -13.37
CA PRO A 330 -25.02 24.89 -13.38
C PRO A 330 -25.62 24.76 -14.79
N HIS A 331 -25.51 25.82 -15.59
CA HIS A 331 -26.01 25.85 -16.97
C HIS A 331 -25.16 25.00 -17.91
N LEU A 332 -23.83 25.04 -17.75
CA LEU A 332 -22.91 24.22 -18.55
C LEU A 332 -23.07 22.74 -18.22
N ALA A 333 -23.18 22.40 -16.93
CA ALA A 333 -23.38 21.03 -16.46
C ALA A 333 -24.67 20.44 -17.03
N GLU A 334 -25.78 21.16 -17.00
CA GLU A 334 -27.04 20.69 -17.59
C GLU A 334 -26.90 20.45 -19.11
N ALA A 335 -26.25 21.37 -19.83
CA ALA A 335 -26.09 21.29 -21.28
C ALA A 335 -25.22 20.10 -21.75
N VAL A 336 -24.33 19.57 -20.89
CA VAL A 336 -23.45 18.44 -21.24
C VAL A 336 -23.83 17.14 -20.52
N LYS A 337 -24.76 17.17 -19.56
CA LYS A 337 -25.10 16.05 -18.68
C LYS A 337 -25.32 14.74 -19.44
N ALA A 338 -26.20 14.76 -20.45
CA ALA A 338 -26.52 13.58 -21.25
C ALA A 338 -25.30 13.04 -22.03
N SER A 339 -24.40 13.92 -22.46
CA SER A 339 -23.18 13.52 -23.16
C SER A 339 -22.19 12.83 -22.22
N VAL A 340 -21.97 13.39 -21.03
CA VAL A 340 -21.10 12.82 -19.99
C VAL A 340 -21.64 11.50 -19.45
N GLU A 341 -22.94 11.41 -19.16
CA GLU A 341 -23.61 10.14 -18.83
C GLU A 341 -23.43 9.12 -19.96
N GLY A 342 -23.53 9.57 -21.21
CA GLY A 342 -23.28 8.74 -22.39
C GLY A 342 -21.84 8.23 -22.50
N ILE A 343 -20.83 8.97 -22.03
CA ILE A 343 -19.44 8.48 -21.94
C ILE A 343 -19.37 7.37 -20.88
N CYS A 344 -19.92 7.62 -19.69
CA CYS A 344 -19.89 6.68 -18.58
C CYS A 344 -20.58 5.34 -18.95
N LEU A 345 -21.77 5.42 -19.54
CA LEU A 345 -22.52 4.25 -20.01
C LEU A 345 -21.76 3.49 -21.09
N LYS A 346 -21.19 4.19 -22.08
CA LYS A 346 -20.46 3.54 -23.17
C LYS A 346 -19.25 2.75 -22.66
N ILE A 347 -18.48 3.32 -21.73
CA ILE A 347 -17.34 2.63 -21.12
C ILE A 347 -17.79 1.43 -20.29
N TYR A 348 -18.86 1.58 -19.50
CA TYR A 348 -19.42 0.47 -18.74
C TYR A 348 -19.90 -0.67 -19.65
N HIS A 349 -20.70 -0.40 -20.69
CA HIS A 349 -21.19 -1.45 -21.59
C HIS A 349 -20.08 -2.13 -22.39
N LEU A 350 -19.04 -1.39 -22.80
CA LEU A 350 -17.85 -1.99 -23.40
C LEU A 350 -17.10 -2.90 -22.42
N SER A 351 -17.00 -2.48 -21.15
CA SER A 351 -16.43 -3.31 -20.08
C SER A 351 -17.22 -4.61 -19.89
N GLN A 352 -18.56 -4.55 -19.88
CA GLN A 352 -19.42 -5.72 -19.80
C GLN A 352 -19.17 -6.69 -20.98
N GLU A 353 -19.10 -6.15 -22.20
CA GLU A 353 -18.81 -6.94 -23.40
C GLU A 353 -17.43 -7.59 -23.33
N HIS A 354 -16.41 -6.85 -22.89
CA HIS A 354 -15.04 -7.34 -22.75
C HIS A 354 -14.95 -8.42 -21.67
N ALA A 355 -15.60 -8.22 -20.53
CA ALA A 355 -15.68 -9.21 -19.46
C ALA A 355 -16.35 -10.51 -19.94
N LYS A 356 -17.42 -10.40 -20.73
CA LYS A 356 -18.08 -11.55 -21.36
C LYS A 356 -17.13 -12.31 -22.29
N LYS A 357 -16.41 -11.62 -23.19
CA LYS A 357 -15.43 -12.24 -24.11
C LYS A 357 -14.30 -12.93 -23.37
N ILE A 358 -13.78 -12.32 -22.31
CA ILE A 358 -12.73 -12.91 -21.46
C ILE A 358 -13.26 -14.18 -20.81
N LYS A 359 -14.47 -14.13 -20.26
CA LYS A 359 -15.13 -15.27 -19.63
C LYS A 359 -15.27 -16.42 -20.62
N GLU A 360 -15.89 -16.18 -21.78
CA GLU A 360 -16.08 -17.20 -22.83
C GLU A 360 -14.76 -17.86 -23.23
N LYS A 361 -13.74 -17.06 -23.55
CA LYS A 361 -12.40 -17.56 -23.90
C LYS A 361 -11.75 -18.36 -22.78
N HIS A 362 -11.97 -17.98 -21.52
CA HIS A 362 -11.42 -18.72 -20.38
C HIS A 362 -12.11 -20.08 -20.23
N TYR A 363 -13.43 -20.14 -20.37
CA TYR A 363 -14.16 -21.41 -20.32
C TYR A 363 -13.83 -22.34 -21.49
N GLU A 364 -13.61 -21.80 -22.68
CA GLU A 364 -13.09 -22.57 -23.82
C GLU A 364 -11.73 -23.22 -23.48
N LEU A 365 -10.81 -22.45 -22.90
CA LEU A 365 -9.51 -22.96 -22.46
C LEU A 365 -9.63 -24.05 -21.37
N LEU A 366 -10.53 -23.88 -20.41
CA LEU A 366 -10.78 -24.89 -19.39
C LEU A 366 -11.32 -26.18 -20.01
N LYS A 367 -12.28 -26.07 -20.94
CA LYS A 367 -12.85 -27.19 -21.67
C LYS A 367 -11.80 -27.95 -22.49
N GLU A 368 -10.91 -27.24 -23.17
CA GLU A 368 -9.77 -27.83 -23.91
C GLU A 368 -8.80 -28.59 -22.99
N ASN A 369 -8.70 -28.19 -21.72
CA ASN A 369 -7.90 -28.87 -20.69
C ASN A 369 -8.68 -29.96 -19.94
N GLY A 370 -9.93 -30.27 -20.33
CA GLY A 370 -10.77 -31.27 -19.68
C GLY A 370 -11.23 -30.87 -18.28
N ILE A 371 -11.25 -29.56 -17.96
CA ILE A 371 -11.69 -29.04 -16.68
C ILE A 371 -13.18 -28.66 -16.79
N PRO A 372 -14.08 -29.28 -16.00
CA PRO A 372 -15.50 -28.98 -16.05
C PRO A 372 -15.80 -27.60 -15.45
N GLU A 373 -16.97 -27.04 -15.82
CA GLU A 373 -17.45 -25.79 -15.23
C GLU A 373 -17.66 -25.92 -13.71
N PRO A 374 -17.41 -24.84 -12.94
CA PRO A 374 -17.51 -24.88 -11.49
C PRO A 374 -18.97 -25.02 -11.06
N VAL A 375 -19.23 -25.98 -10.18
CA VAL A 375 -20.51 -26.08 -9.47
C VAL A 375 -20.39 -25.28 -8.18
N SER A 376 -21.28 -24.31 -7.98
CA SER A 376 -21.33 -23.55 -6.72
C SER A 376 -21.63 -24.50 -5.56
N GLN A 377 -20.76 -24.51 -4.56
CA GLN A 377 -20.96 -25.32 -3.35
C GLN A 377 -21.56 -24.45 -2.25
N HIS A 378 -22.73 -24.84 -1.77
CA HIS A 378 -23.33 -24.22 -0.59
C HIS A 378 -22.63 -24.73 0.67
N MET A 379 -22.01 -23.82 1.42
CA MET A 379 -21.51 -24.13 2.75
C MET A 379 -22.69 -24.27 3.72
N THR A 380 -22.80 -25.43 4.36
CA THR A 380 -23.84 -25.72 5.36
C THR A 380 -23.43 -25.35 6.78
N THR A 381 -22.14 -25.14 7.03
CA THR A 381 -21.60 -24.82 8.36
C THR A 381 -20.69 -23.60 8.32
N VAL A 382 -20.85 -22.72 9.31
CA VAL A 382 -20.03 -21.52 9.48
C VAL A 382 -19.06 -21.79 10.64
N ARG A 383 -17.79 -22.00 10.33
CA ARG A 383 -16.74 -22.28 11.33
C ARG A 383 -15.79 -21.10 11.45
N LYS A 384 -15.27 -20.85 12.66
CA LYS A 384 -14.20 -19.90 12.90
C LYS A 384 -12.86 -20.58 12.59
N VAL A 385 -12.04 -19.98 11.73
CA VAL A 385 -10.75 -20.53 11.28
C VAL A 385 -9.69 -19.43 11.20
N TRP A 386 -8.42 -19.79 11.35
CA TRP A 386 -7.32 -18.85 11.05
C TRP A 386 -7.45 -18.34 9.62
N SER A 387 -7.13 -17.06 9.39
CA SER A 387 -7.11 -16.49 8.03
C SER A 387 -6.19 -17.30 7.12
N TYR A 388 -6.68 -17.68 5.95
CA TYR A 388 -5.94 -18.41 4.92
C TYR A 388 -6.17 -17.75 3.56
N PRO A 389 -5.29 -17.94 2.57
CA PRO A 389 -5.49 -17.37 1.23
C PRO A 389 -6.77 -17.89 0.54
N VAL A 390 -7.26 -17.23 -0.50
CA VAL A 390 -8.46 -17.73 -1.20
C VAL A 390 -8.14 -19.07 -1.87
N GLN A 391 -9.03 -20.03 -1.71
CA GLN A 391 -8.92 -21.36 -2.31
C GLN A 391 -9.91 -21.48 -3.46
N PHE A 392 -9.60 -22.34 -4.43
CA PHE A 392 -10.36 -22.48 -5.67
C PHE A 392 -11.08 -23.83 -5.72
N SER A 393 -12.26 -23.85 -6.35
CA SER A 393 -13.08 -25.06 -6.48
C SER A 393 -12.67 -25.95 -7.64
N MET A 394 -11.96 -25.39 -8.63
CA MET A 394 -11.48 -26.10 -9.81
C MET A 394 -9.98 -26.39 -9.70
N PRO A 395 -9.42 -27.33 -10.48
CA PRO A 395 -7.98 -27.48 -10.63
C PRO A 395 -7.40 -26.43 -11.60
N SER A 396 -6.11 -26.12 -11.45
CA SER A 396 -5.37 -25.26 -12.38
C SER A 396 -5.26 -25.92 -13.77
N PRO A 397 -5.48 -25.19 -14.88
CA PRO A 397 -5.16 -25.68 -16.21
C PRO A 397 -3.65 -25.86 -16.37
N ARG A 398 -3.24 -26.58 -17.41
CA ARG A 398 -1.82 -26.62 -17.80
C ARG A 398 -1.38 -25.22 -18.19
N LEU A 399 -0.29 -24.75 -17.59
CA LEU A 399 0.27 -23.43 -17.86
C LEU A 399 1.42 -23.53 -18.87
N PRO A 400 1.60 -22.53 -19.75
CA PRO A 400 2.69 -22.51 -20.71
C PRO A 400 4.03 -22.27 -20.01
N GLN A 401 5.11 -22.66 -20.69
CA GLN A 401 6.47 -22.31 -20.27
C GLN A 401 6.68 -20.80 -20.37
N ILE A 402 7.39 -20.25 -19.38
CA ILE A 402 7.80 -18.85 -19.33
C ILE A 402 9.31 -18.79 -19.47
N ASP A 403 9.80 -17.95 -20.39
CA ASP A 403 11.23 -17.66 -20.48
C ASP A 403 11.62 -16.78 -19.30
N PHE A 404 12.72 -17.14 -18.64
CA PHE A 404 13.23 -16.47 -17.45
C PHE A 404 14.68 -16.03 -17.68
N LEU A 405 14.97 -14.76 -17.40
CA LEU A 405 16.31 -14.20 -17.46
C LEU A 405 16.54 -13.29 -16.26
N GLN A 406 17.70 -13.40 -15.62
CA GLN A 406 18.09 -12.52 -14.53
C GLN A 406 19.25 -11.62 -14.98
N GLU A 407 19.04 -10.31 -14.88
CA GLU A 407 20.01 -9.27 -15.28
C GLU A 407 20.32 -8.35 -14.10
N ARG A 408 21.52 -8.49 -13.52
CA ARG A 408 21.97 -7.71 -12.36
C ARG A 408 20.97 -7.78 -11.20
N ASP A 409 20.22 -6.70 -10.98
CA ASP A 409 19.26 -6.51 -9.89
C ASP A 409 17.80 -6.69 -10.35
N GLN A 410 17.56 -7.07 -11.60
CA GLN A 410 16.24 -7.29 -12.18
C GLN A 410 16.07 -8.70 -12.73
N THR A 411 14.84 -9.17 -12.68
CA THR A 411 14.37 -10.44 -13.21
C THR A 411 13.35 -10.15 -14.30
N LEU A 412 13.55 -10.76 -15.46
CA LEU A 412 12.72 -10.64 -16.65
C LEU A 412 11.98 -11.97 -16.88
N LEU A 413 10.67 -11.88 -17.09
CA LEU A 413 9.81 -13.01 -17.45
C LEU A 413 9.15 -12.71 -18.79
N ARG A 414 9.21 -13.65 -19.74
CA ARG A 414 8.67 -13.45 -21.09
C ARG A 414 7.68 -14.56 -21.48
N TYR A 415 6.50 -14.12 -21.88
CA TYR A 415 5.48 -14.91 -22.57
C TYR A 415 4.82 -14.01 -23.59
N GLN A 416 5.27 -14.09 -24.85
CA GLN A 416 4.95 -13.13 -25.94
C GLN A 416 5.45 -11.70 -25.67
N GLU A 417 5.12 -11.16 -24.50
CA GLU A 417 5.58 -9.90 -23.96
C GLU A 417 6.44 -10.12 -22.70
N THR A 418 7.39 -9.22 -22.49
CA THR A 418 8.26 -9.23 -21.31
C THR A 418 7.65 -8.41 -20.17
N VAL A 419 7.75 -8.92 -18.96
CA VAL A 419 7.54 -8.17 -17.71
C VAL A 419 8.81 -8.22 -16.88
N GLN A 420 9.01 -7.20 -16.05
CA GLN A 420 10.20 -7.05 -15.22
C GLN A 420 9.82 -6.83 -13.75
N ILE A 421 10.72 -7.26 -12.87
CA ILE A 421 10.62 -7.08 -11.43
C ILE A 421 12.03 -7.03 -10.85
N ASN A 422 12.27 -6.24 -9.82
CA ASN A 422 13.52 -6.28 -9.06
C ASN A 422 13.71 -7.69 -8.47
N THR A 423 14.92 -8.25 -8.57
CA THR A 423 15.22 -9.62 -8.11
C THR A 423 14.87 -9.84 -6.65
N THR A 424 15.01 -8.82 -5.80
CA THR A 424 14.60 -8.88 -4.38
C THR A 424 13.11 -9.14 -4.21
N HIS A 425 12.26 -8.49 -5.02
CA HIS A 425 10.82 -8.73 -5.00
C HIS A 425 10.44 -10.05 -5.67
N PHE A 426 11.20 -10.51 -6.67
CA PHE A 426 11.02 -11.85 -7.22
C PHE A 426 11.25 -12.93 -6.15
N GLN A 427 12.32 -12.82 -5.36
CA GLN A 427 12.61 -13.71 -4.22
C GLN A 427 11.53 -13.63 -3.15
N LYS A 428 10.95 -12.44 -2.90
CA LYS A 428 9.78 -12.27 -2.03
C LYS A 428 8.60 -13.09 -2.53
N LEU A 429 8.27 -12.98 -3.82
CA LEU A 429 7.17 -13.74 -4.42
C LEU A 429 7.43 -15.24 -4.32
N GLU A 430 8.66 -15.70 -4.52
CA GLU A 430 9.04 -17.10 -4.33
C GLU A 430 8.78 -17.57 -2.89
N GLN A 431 9.16 -16.77 -1.90
CA GLN A 431 8.94 -17.09 -0.49
C GLN A 431 7.45 -17.09 -0.11
N LEU A 432 6.69 -16.09 -0.57
CA LEU A 432 5.24 -16.04 -0.40
C LEU A 432 4.57 -17.27 -1.03
N TYR A 433 4.99 -17.64 -2.23
CA TYR A 433 4.50 -18.82 -2.94
C TYR A 433 4.80 -20.11 -2.17
N ARG A 434 6.02 -20.24 -1.64
CA ARG A 434 6.42 -21.38 -0.78
C ARG A 434 5.51 -21.56 0.43
N ILE A 435 5.09 -20.44 1.03
CA ILE A 435 4.27 -20.43 2.24
C ILE A 435 2.80 -20.73 1.92
N HIS A 436 2.28 -20.19 0.81
CA HIS A 436 0.83 -20.10 0.58
C HIS A 436 0.31 -20.97 -0.57
N CYS A 437 1.16 -21.40 -1.50
CA CYS A 437 0.74 -22.19 -2.63
C CYS A 437 0.70 -23.69 -2.28
N PHE A 438 -0.51 -24.24 -2.14
CA PHE A 438 -0.71 -25.63 -1.71
C PHE A 438 -0.74 -26.63 -2.87
N ASP A 439 -1.05 -26.18 -4.09
CA ASP A 439 -1.28 -27.02 -5.27
C ASP A 439 -0.04 -27.22 -6.17
N ASP A 440 1.07 -26.52 -5.88
CA ASP A 440 2.29 -26.56 -6.68
C ASP A 440 3.57 -26.63 -5.81
N LYS A 441 3.74 -27.76 -5.11
CA LYS A 441 4.89 -27.97 -4.22
C LYS A 441 6.25 -28.01 -4.94
N LYS A 442 6.25 -28.23 -6.25
CA LYS A 442 7.45 -28.35 -7.09
C LYS A 442 7.81 -27.05 -7.82
N PHE A 443 7.00 -26.00 -7.67
CA PHE A 443 7.20 -24.71 -8.34
C PHE A 443 7.13 -24.80 -9.88
N GLU A 444 6.40 -25.78 -10.41
CA GLU A 444 6.22 -25.96 -11.86
C GLU A 444 5.33 -24.85 -12.46
N LEU A 445 4.45 -24.25 -11.64
CA LEU A 445 3.48 -23.22 -12.02
C LEU A 445 3.88 -21.83 -11.53
N PHE A 446 5.00 -21.69 -10.82
CA PHE A 446 5.44 -20.45 -10.20
C PHE A 446 5.65 -19.32 -11.23
N LEU A 447 6.50 -19.54 -12.23
CA LEU A 447 6.81 -18.53 -13.25
C LEU A 447 5.57 -18.02 -14.02
N PRO A 448 4.68 -18.88 -14.56
CA PRO A 448 3.47 -18.40 -15.24
C PRO A 448 2.52 -17.65 -14.32
N ARG A 449 2.41 -18.03 -13.04
CA ARG A 449 1.60 -17.29 -12.06
C ARG A 449 2.21 -15.92 -11.72
N VAL A 450 3.53 -15.82 -11.59
CA VAL A 450 4.23 -14.53 -11.42
C VAL A 450 4.05 -13.65 -12.65
N TRP A 451 4.14 -14.21 -13.86
CA TRP A 451 3.92 -13.44 -15.09
C TRP A 451 2.50 -12.88 -15.15
N CYS A 452 1.48 -13.71 -14.84
CA CYS A 452 0.08 -13.26 -14.76
C CYS A 452 -0.12 -12.15 -13.71
N LEU A 453 0.45 -12.31 -12.52
CA LEU A 453 0.41 -11.31 -11.45
C LEU A 453 0.97 -9.96 -11.93
N LEU A 454 2.17 -9.97 -12.51
CA LEU A 454 2.82 -8.74 -12.99
C LEU A 454 2.04 -8.09 -14.13
N LYS A 455 1.55 -8.89 -15.09
CA LYS A 455 0.70 -8.37 -16.17
C LYS A 455 -0.60 -7.75 -15.64
N ARG A 456 -1.26 -8.41 -14.69
CA ARG A 456 -2.48 -7.92 -14.04
C ARG A 456 -2.25 -6.54 -13.44
N TYR A 457 -1.21 -6.40 -12.61
CA TYR A 457 -0.93 -5.15 -11.92
C TYR A 457 -0.44 -4.06 -12.88
N ASN A 458 0.34 -4.38 -13.93
CA ASN A 458 0.71 -3.42 -14.96
C ASN A 458 -0.53 -2.85 -15.68
N ALA A 459 -1.50 -3.71 -16.05
CA ALA A 459 -2.73 -3.28 -16.72
C ALA A 459 -3.67 -2.50 -15.78
N TYR A 460 -3.73 -2.88 -14.50
CA TYR A 460 -4.55 -2.21 -13.49
C TYR A 460 -4.01 -0.82 -13.13
N LEU A 461 -2.71 -0.71 -12.86
CA LEU A 461 -2.10 0.53 -12.40
C LEU A 461 -1.87 1.52 -13.54
N GLY A 462 -1.48 1.05 -14.73
CA GLY A 462 -0.95 1.93 -15.77
C GLY A 462 0.20 2.76 -15.20
N ASN A 463 0.08 4.09 -15.24
CA ASN A 463 1.08 5.02 -14.70
C ASN A 463 0.71 5.57 -13.29
N SER A 464 -0.26 4.97 -12.60
CA SER A 464 -0.73 5.44 -11.29
C SER A 464 0.08 4.86 -10.13
N GLU A 465 1.06 5.62 -9.65
CA GLU A 465 1.92 5.26 -8.51
C GLU A 465 1.16 5.28 -7.18
N SER A 466 0.20 6.19 -7.04
CA SER A 466 -0.49 6.47 -5.77
C SER A 466 -1.34 5.29 -5.26
N THR A 467 -1.83 4.44 -6.17
CA THR A 467 -2.73 3.33 -5.85
C THR A 467 -2.06 2.22 -5.04
N GLN A 468 -0.73 2.10 -5.08
CA GLN A 468 0.03 1.08 -4.34
C GLN A 468 0.97 1.62 -3.27
N ALA A 469 0.92 2.93 -2.97
CA ALA A 469 1.77 3.52 -1.95
C ALA A 469 1.61 2.77 -0.62
N ALA A 470 2.73 2.38 -0.01
CA ALA A 470 2.75 1.61 1.23
C ALA A 470 3.33 2.45 2.38
N LEU A 471 2.96 2.11 3.61
CA LEU A 471 3.53 2.76 4.79
C LEU A 471 5.05 2.44 4.91
N PRO A 472 5.84 3.29 5.59
CA PRO A 472 7.22 2.97 5.92
C PRO A 472 7.34 1.66 6.70
N ILE A 473 8.44 0.94 6.48
CA ILE A 473 8.76 -0.32 7.17
C ILE A 473 8.70 -0.13 8.69
N THR A 474 9.29 0.97 9.18
CA THR A 474 9.32 1.30 10.61
C THR A 474 7.93 1.52 11.21
N VAL A 475 6.99 2.04 10.42
CA VAL A 475 5.59 2.21 10.84
C VAL A 475 4.94 0.84 10.99
N LEU A 476 5.13 -0.06 10.03
CA LEU A 476 4.57 -1.42 10.07
C LEU A 476 5.17 -2.27 11.20
N GLU A 477 6.48 -2.15 11.44
CA GLU A 477 7.18 -2.74 12.60
C GLU A 477 6.58 -2.24 13.92
N CYS A 478 6.38 -0.92 14.04
CA CYS A 478 5.77 -0.32 15.23
C CYS A 478 4.32 -0.76 15.41
N LEU A 479 3.54 -0.83 14.32
CA LEU A 479 2.15 -1.30 14.35
C LEU A 479 2.05 -2.75 14.84
N ASN A 480 2.97 -3.62 14.39
CA ASN A 480 3.05 -4.98 14.91
C ASN A 480 3.41 -5.00 16.40
N LYS A 481 4.49 -4.32 16.79
CA LYS A 481 5.00 -4.35 18.16
C LYS A 481 4.05 -3.74 19.18
N MET A 482 3.50 -2.56 18.89
CA MET A 482 2.73 -1.76 19.85
C MET A 482 1.23 -2.07 19.82
N PHE A 483 0.71 -2.49 18.66
CA PHE A 483 -0.73 -2.68 18.44
C PHE A 483 -1.09 -4.08 17.95
N GLY A 484 -0.12 -5.00 17.91
CA GLY A 484 -0.35 -6.39 17.52
C GLY A 484 -0.82 -6.58 16.08
N VAL A 485 -0.60 -5.59 15.20
CA VAL A 485 -1.02 -5.70 13.80
C VAL A 485 -0.29 -6.84 13.13
N THR A 486 -1.01 -7.73 12.46
CA THR A 486 -0.41 -8.83 11.67
C THR A 486 -0.96 -8.90 10.26
N PHE A 487 -1.81 -7.97 9.82
CA PHE A 487 -2.59 -8.09 8.59
C PHE A 487 -2.82 -6.73 7.93
N GLU A 488 -2.58 -6.63 6.63
CA GLU A 488 -2.88 -5.44 5.82
C GLU A 488 -4.22 -5.61 5.08
N CYS A 489 -5.16 -4.70 5.32
CA CYS A 489 -6.48 -4.70 4.67
C CYS A 489 -6.43 -4.32 3.17
N PHE A 490 -5.41 -3.57 2.76
CA PHE A 490 -5.24 -3.13 1.38
C PHE A 490 -3.77 -3.28 0.99
N ALA A 491 -3.45 -4.34 0.27
CA ALA A 491 -2.11 -4.58 -0.25
C ALA A 491 -2.18 -5.39 -1.56
N SER A 492 -1.02 -5.85 -1.99
CA SER A 492 -0.77 -6.73 -3.12
C SER A 492 0.45 -7.60 -2.77
N PRO A 493 0.69 -8.72 -3.48
CA PRO A 493 1.93 -9.47 -3.31
C PRO A 493 3.19 -8.61 -3.49
N LEU A 494 3.09 -7.55 -4.29
CA LEU A 494 4.18 -6.64 -4.63
C LEU A 494 4.52 -5.65 -3.52
N ASN A 495 3.54 -5.24 -2.70
CA ASN A 495 3.73 -4.19 -1.69
C ASN A 495 3.47 -4.59 -0.24
N CYS A 496 2.94 -5.80 0.02
CA CYS A 496 2.67 -6.25 1.39
C CYS A 496 3.93 -6.32 2.25
N TYR A 497 3.78 -6.04 3.53
CA TYR A 497 4.79 -6.23 4.55
C TYR A 497 4.62 -7.57 5.27
N PHE A 498 3.38 -7.92 5.61
CA PHE A 498 3.06 -9.23 6.20
C PHE A 498 2.76 -10.25 5.09
N LYS A 499 2.90 -11.54 5.42
CA LYS A 499 2.51 -12.63 4.52
C LYS A 499 0.99 -12.82 4.38
N GLN A 500 0.20 -12.22 5.27
CA GLN A 500 -1.27 -12.23 5.20
C GLN A 500 -1.83 -10.83 4.97
N TYR A 501 -2.63 -10.68 3.93
CA TYR A 501 -3.20 -9.40 3.52
C TYR A 501 -4.44 -9.62 2.65
N CYS A 502 -5.24 -8.57 2.48
CA CYS A 502 -6.29 -8.50 1.47
C CYS A 502 -5.78 -7.76 0.22
N SER A 503 -6.23 -8.17 -0.95
CA SER A 503 -5.87 -7.54 -2.23
C SER A 503 -7.04 -7.59 -3.23
N ALA A 504 -6.91 -6.84 -4.32
CA ALA A 504 -7.97 -6.70 -5.32
C ALA A 504 -8.24 -7.99 -6.13
N PHE A 505 -7.21 -8.81 -6.39
CA PHE A 505 -7.28 -9.89 -7.36
C PHE A 505 -7.04 -11.25 -6.71
N SER A 506 -8.12 -11.87 -6.22
CA SER A 506 -8.02 -13.19 -5.57
C SER A 506 -7.51 -14.29 -6.50
N ASP A 507 -7.78 -14.22 -7.80
CA ASP A 507 -7.34 -15.21 -8.78
C ASP A 507 -5.82 -15.27 -8.94
N THR A 508 -5.14 -14.13 -8.98
CA THR A 508 -3.67 -14.07 -9.10
C THR A 508 -2.96 -14.06 -7.77
N ASP A 509 -3.52 -13.41 -6.75
CA ASP A 509 -2.75 -13.01 -5.57
C ASP A 509 -2.80 -14.04 -4.45
N SER A 510 -3.77 -14.96 -4.48
CA SER A 510 -3.97 -15.94 -3.39
C SER A 510 -2.83 -16.93 -3.27
N TYR A 511 -2.17 -17.26 -4.38
CA TYR A 511 -0.94 -18.08 -4.37
C TYR A 511 0.20 -17.43 -3.59
N PHE A 512 0.13 -16.12 -3.36
CA PHE A 512 1.14 -15.33 -2.69
C PHE A 512 0.66 -14.78 -1.33
N GLY A 513 -0.47 -15.27 -0.80
CA GLY A 513 -0.93 -14.93 0.56
C GLY A 513 -2.19 -14.08 0.64
N SER A 514 -2.76 -13.66 -0.50
CA SER A 514 -3.97 -12.83 -0.49
C SER A 514 -5.18 -13.58 0.06
N ASN A 515 -5.90 -12.91 0.95
CA ASN A 515 -7.21 -13.31 1.48
C ASN A 515 -8.35 -12.73 0.64
N GLY A 516 -8.08 -12.21 -0.57
CA GLY A 516 -9.07 -11.62 -1.46
C GLY A 516 -9.47 -10.20 -1.05
N PRO A 517 -10.53 -9.65 -1.66
CA PRO A 517 -10.99 -8.29 -1.41
C PRO A 517 -11.44 -8.09 0.05
N ILE A 518 -11.06 -6.97 0.65
CA ILE A 518 -11.36 -6.68 2.07
C ILE A 518 -12.86 -6.66 2.38
N LEU A 519 -13.70 -6.19 1.46
CA LEU A 519 -15.16 -6.09 1.67
C LEU A 519 -15.83 -7.47 1.80
N GLU A 520 -15.15 -8.54 1.39
CA GLU A 520 -15.60 -9.93 1.52
C GLU A 520 -15.04 -10.63 2.78
N LEU A 521 -14.06 -10.03 3.45
CA LEU A 521 -13.39 -10.63 4.60
C LEU A 521 -14.30 -10.58 5.83
N LYS A 522 -14.76 -11.72 6.32
CA LYS A 522 -15.58 -11.82 7.53
C LYS A 522 -14.70 -12.06 8.76
N ALA A 523 -13.93 -11.05 9.15
CA ALA A 523 -13.05 -11.13 10.31
C ALA A 523 -13.84 -11.21 11.62
N VAL A 524 -13.40 -12.09 12.51
CA VAL A 524 -13.95 -12.31 13.84
C VAL A 524 -13.03 -11.66 14.88
N THR A 525 -11.73 -11.91 14.83
CA THR A 525 -10.75 -11.27 15.71
C THR A 525 -9.47 -10.97 14.95
N GLY A 526 -8.69 -10.02 15.46
CA GLY A 526 -7.40 -9.66 14.90
C GLY A 526 -7.11 -8.17 15.03
N SER A 527 -5.86 -7.79 14.73
CA SER A 527 -5.46 -6.39 14.62
C SER A 527 -4.92 -6.13 13.22
N PHE A 528 -5.49 -5.11 12.58
CA PHE A 528 -5.36 -4.83 11.16
C PHE A 528 -4.83 -3.43 10.91
N GLN A 529 -4.07 -3.27 9.84
CA GLN A 529 -3.70 -1.97 9.27
C GLN A 529 -4.45 -1.79 7.96
N ALA A 530 -5.05 -0.60 7.76
CA ALA A 530 -5.75 -0.25 6.53
C ALA A 530 -5.22 1.06 5.94
N ASN A 531 -4.60 0.98 4.76
CA ASN A 531 -4.20 2.13 3.93
C ASN A 531 -4.91 2.00 2.57
N PRO A 532 -6.21 2.34 2.48
CA PRO A 532 -6.98 2.16 1.25
C PRO A 532 -6.45 3.05 0.12
N PRO A 533 -6.55 2.62 -1.14
CA PRO A 533 -6.27 3.51 -2.26
C PRO A 533 -7.31 4.65 -2.31
N TYR A 534 -6.95 5.78 -2.91
CA TYR A 534 -7.83 6.94 -2.97
C TYR A 534 -9.01 6.72 -3.94
N CYS A 535 -10.11 6.24 -3.39
CA CYS A 535 -11.43 6.11 -4.01
C CYS A 535 -12.47 6.31 -2.92
N GLU A 536 -13.26 7.39 -3.00
CA GLU A 536 -14.18 7.80 -1.92
C GLU A 536 -15.20 6.71 -1.60
N GLU A 537 -15.77 6.09 -2.63
CA GLU A 537 -16.77 5.03 -2.51
C GLU A 537 -16.19 3.78 -1.84
N LEU A 538 -14.95 3.41 -2.16
CA LEU A 538 -14.25 2.29 -1.53
C LEU A 538 -13.90 2.59 -0.07
N MET A 539 -13.40 3.80 0.21
CA MET A 539 -13.10 4.23 1.59
C MET A 539 -14.37 4.26 2.44
N GLU A 540 -15.50 4.70 1.89
CA GLU A 540 -16.79 4.70 2.58
C GLU A 540 -17.28 3.28 2.83
N ALA A 541 -17.24 2.40 1.81
CA ALA A 541 -17.60 1.00 1.94
C ALA A 541 -16.74 0.27 2.97
N MET A 542 -15.44 0.60 3.04
CA MET A 542 -14.50 0.10 4.04
C MET A 542 -14.93 0.50 5.45
N VAL A 543 -15.21 1.78 5.71
CA VAL A 543 -15.66 2.24 7.04
C VAL A 543 -16.94 1.51 7.45
N ASN A 544 -17.94 1.46 6.56
CA ASN A 544 -19.20 0.74 6.80
C ASN A 544 -18.97 -0.76 7.05
N HIS A 545 -17.97 -1.36 6.40
CA HIS A 545 -17.61 -2.77 6.61
C HIS A 545 -16.94 -2.99 7.96
N PHE A 546 -15.97 -2.15 8.33
CA PHE A 546 -15.28 -2.25 9.62
C PHE A 546 -16.24 -2.04 10.79
N GLU A 547 -17.15 -1.06 10.72
CA GLU A 547 -18.16 -0.87 11.77
C GLU A 547 -19.08 -2.09 11.95
N ARG A 548 -19.49 -2.73 10.84
CA ARG A 548 -20.25 -3.99 10.91
C ARG A 548 -19.45 -5.09 11.59
N LEU A 549 -18.21 -5.32 11.19
CA LEU A 549 -17.36 -6.34 11.81
C LEU A 549 -17.13 -6.08 13.32
N LEU A 550 -16.89 -4.82 13.69
CA LEU A 550 -16.70 -4.40 15.09
C LEU A 550 -17.97 -4.54 15.93
N THR A 551 -19.15 -4.36 15.32
CA THR A 551 -20.46 -4.56 15.95
C THR A 551 -20.77 -6.05 16.14
N ASP A 552 -20.55 -6.85 15.11
CA ASP A 552 -20.93 -8.26 15.08
C ASP A 552 -19.98 -9.15 15.91
N SER A 553 -18.74 -8.70 16.11
CA SER A 553 -17.75 -9.48 16.83
C SER A 553 -17.76 -9.25 18.34
N LEU A 554 -17.84 -10.37 19.07
CA LEU A 554 -17.64 -10.46 20.52
C LEU A 554 -16.18 -10.76 20.91
N GLU A 555 -15.25 -10.77 19.95
CA GLU A 555 -13.82 -11.05 20.18
C GLU A 555 -12.99 -9.77 20.01
N PRO A 556 -11.74 -9.68 20.50
CA PRO A 556 -10.90 -8.50 20.30
C PRO A 556 -10.69 -8.17 18.82
N LEU A 557 -11.14 -7.01 18.37
CA LEU A 557 -11.02 -6.58 16.97
C LEU A 557 -10.59 -5.12 16.85
N SER A 558 -9.60 -4.86 16.01
CA SER A 558 -8.95 -3.55 15.87
C SER A 558 -8.57 -3.25 14.42
N PHE A 559 -8.96 -2.09 13.92
CA PHE A 559 -8.52 -1.54 12.64
C PHE A 559 -7.80 -0.21 12.86
N ILE A 560 -6.56 -0.11 12.40
CA ILE A 560 -5.78 1.13 12.38
C ILE A 560 -5.78 1.65 10.95
N VAL A 561 -6.55 2.71 10.71
CA VAL A 561 -6.81 3.26 9.39
C VAL A 561 -5.93 4.48 9.16
N THR A 562 -5.24 4.54 8.02
CA THR A 562 -4.49 5.70 7.55
C THR A 562 -5.15 6.30 6.31
N LEU A 563 -5.52 7.58 6.36
CA LEU A 563 -6.11 8.32 5.24
C LEU A 563 -5.37 9.65 5.03
N PRO A 564 -5.28 10.17 3.79
CA PRO A 564 -4.86 11.54 3.56
C PRO A 564 -5.78 12.54 4.28
N GLU A 565 -5.20 13.52 4.96
CA GLU A 565 -5.95 14.62 5.59
C GLU A 565 -6.38 15.65 4.54
N LEU A 566 -7.46 15.33 3.83
CA LEU A 566 -8.11 16.22 2.87
C LEU A 566 -9.35 16.83 3.53
N ARG A 567 -9.33 18.15 3.78
CA ARG A 567 -10.40 18.87 4.51
C ARG A 567 -11.29 19.75 3.63
N GLU A 568 -10.87 20.05 2.40
CA GLU A 568 -11.54 21.04 1.53
C GLU A 568 -11.85 20.49 0.11
N PRO A 569 -13.04 19.88 -0.09
CA PRO A 569 -13.98 19.39 0.93
C PRO A 569 -13.51 18.08 1.55
N ALA A 570 -13.92 17.81 2.80
CA ALA A 570 -13.64 16.55 3.47
C ALA A 570 -14.43 15.39 2.80
N PRO A 571 -13.77 14.28 2.42
CA PRO A 571 -14.47 13.11 1.89
C PRO A 571 -15.46 12.52 2.89
N THR A 572 -16.59 11.99 2.42
CA THR A 572 -17.62 11.35 3.28
C THR A 572 -17.03 10.26 4.18
N ALA A 573 -16.11 9.46 3.63
CA ALA A 573 -15.42 8.42 4.39
C ALA A 573 -14.62 8.98 5.59
N LEU A 574 -13.99 10.14 5.43
CA LEU A 574 -13.25 10.81 6.51
C LEU A 574 -14.20 11.25 7.62
N LEU A 575 -15.31 11.90 7.25
CA LEU A 575 -16.32 12.36 8.19
C LEU A 575 -16.95 11.19 8.97
N LYS A 576 -17.28 10.09 8.28
CA LYS A 576 -17.79 8.86 8.92
C LYS A 576 -16.77 8.23 9.86
N LEU A 577 -15.51 8.16 9.43
CA LEU A 577 -14.42 7.61 10.24
C LEU A 577 -14.22 8.41 11.54
N GLU A 578 -14.27 9.74 11.47
CA GLU A 578 -14.16 10.62 12.63
C GLU A 578 -15.40 10.56 13.54
N ALA A 579 -16.59 10.33 12.98
CA ALA A 579 -17.83 10.22 13.74
C ALA A 579 -18.10 8.81 14.31
N SER A 580 -17.29 7.81 13.95
CA SER A 580 -17.50 6.42 14.37
C SER A 580 -17.49 6.26 15.90
N HIS A 581 -18.47 5.55 16.43
CA HIS A 581 -18.55 5.22 17.86
C HIS A 581 -17.46 4.21 18.31
N PHE A 582 -16.82 3.53 17.36
CA PHE A 582 -15.67 2.66 17.62
C PHE A 582 -14.34 3.41 17.62
N LYS A 583 -14.33 4.70 17.26
CA LYS A 583 -13.12 5.53 17.28
C LYS A 583 -12.60 5.66 18.71
N ARG A 584 -11.37 5.21 18.93
CA ARG A 584 -10.67 5.29 20.23
C ARG A 584 -9.69 6.43 20.31
N LYS A 585 -9.04 6.75 19.20
CA LYS A 585 -8.12 7.88 19.06
C LYS A 585 -7.97 8.27 17.60
N GLN A 586 -7.58 9.51 17.38
CA GLN A 586 -7.14 10.02 16.08
C GLN A 586 -5.91 10.90 16.29
N VAL A 587 -4.95 10.82 15.37
CA VAL A 587 -3.80 11.73 15.31
C VAL A 587 -3.49 12.07 13.86
N VAL A 588 -2.80 13.19 13.64
CA VAL A 588 -2.35 13.62 12.32
C VAL A 588 -0.83 13.61 12.30
N VAL A 589 -0.26 12.98 11.27
CA VAL A 589 1.15 13.12 10.91
C VAL A 589 1.23 14.28 9.90
N PRO A 590 1.93 15.39 10.21
CA PRO A 590 1.90 16.58 9.37
C PRO A 590 2.43 16.35 7.94
N ALA A 591 1.93 17.17 7.01
CA ALA A 591 2.42 17.20 5.64
C ALA A 591 3.92 17.50 5.60
N PHE A 592 4.65 16.87 4.68
CA PHE A 592 6.09 17.00 4.48
C PHE A 592 6.99 16.52 5.64
N GLU A 593 6.42 16.03 6.74
CA GLU A 593 7.14 15.49 7.91
C GLU A 593 7.18 13.96 7.94
N HIS A 594 6.73 13.29 6.87
CA HIS A 594 6.77 11.84 6.74
C HIS A 594 6.88 11.39 5.28
N GLU A 595 7.16 10.11 5.10
CA GLU A 595 7.34 9.47 3.79
C GLU A 595 6.41 8.27 3.64
N TYR A 596 6.08 7.94 2.40
CA TYR A 596 5.52 6.66 1.98
C TYR A 596 6.54 5.89 1.16
N ARG A 597 6.34 4.59 1.04
CA ARG A 597 7.05 3.77 0.06
C ARG A 597 6.36 3.86 -1.29
N HIS A 598 7.16 4.01 -2.34
CA HIS A 598 6.73 4.15 -3.73
C HIS A 598 5.82 2.99 -4.16
N GLY A 599 4.72 3.27 -4.86
CA GLY A 599 3.78 2.22 -5.29
C GLY A 599 4.39 1.20 -6.24
N PHE A 600 5.31 1.63 -7.10
CA PHE A 600 6.11 0.76 -7.96
C PHE A 600 7.40 0.22 -7.30
N GLN A 601 7.46 0.07 -5.97
CA GLN A 601 8.65 -0.42 -5.25
C GLN A 601 9.24 -1.76 -5.75
N HIS A 602 8.43 -2.53 -6.47
CA HIS A 602 8.84 -3.78 -7.10
C HIS A 602 9.69 -3.61 -8.38
N ILE A 603 9.78 -2.40 -8.96
CA ILE A 603 10.57 -2.10 -10.17
C ILE A 603 11.46 -0.87 -10.07
N VAL A 604 11.11 0.13 -9.24
CA VAL A 604 11.90 1.37 -9.14
C VAL A 604 13.24 1.14 -8.44
N ALA A 605 14.17 2.06 -8.67
CA ALA A 605 15.49 2.00 -8.04
C ALA A 605 15.41 2.26 -6.53
N LYS A 606 16.38 1.73 -5.77
CA LYS A 606 16.43 1.90 -4.30
C LYS A 606 16.42 3.36 -3.85
N SER A 607 16.99 4.27 -4.65
CA SER A 607 17.03 5.71 -4.38
C SER A 607 15.68 6.41 -4.47
N GLU A 608 14.70 5.82 -5.15
CA GLU A 608 13.37 6.38 -5.42
C GLU A 608 12.28 5.77 -4.53
N LEU A 609 12.65 4.85 -3.64
CA LEU A 609 11.70 4.09 -2.83
C LEU A 609 10.91 4.94 -1.84
N ASN A 610 11.50 6.01 -1.31
CA ASN A 610 10.84 6.84 -0.32
C ASN A 610 10.30 8.11 -0.98
N VAL A 611 9.00 8.34 -0.84
CA VAL A 611 8.28 9.48 -1.41
C VAL A 611 7.75 10.33 -0.26
N ARG A 612 8.19 11.59 -0.19
CA ARG A 612 7.71 12.52 0.83
C ARG A 612 6.24 12.84 0.59
N SER A 613 5.42 12.75 1.64
CA SER A 613 4.00 13.07 1.53
C SER A 613 3.79 14.58 1.50
N SER A 614 3.04 15.08 0.52
CA SER A 614 2.63 16.49 0.43
C SER A 614 1.36 16.81 1.23
N HIS A 615 0.73 15.80 1.80
CA HIS A 615 -0.48 15.91 2.59
C HIS A 615 -0.24 15.36 3.99
N GLY A 616 -0.99 15.86 4.98
CA GLY A 616 -1.04 15.22 6.28
C GLY A 616 -1.63 13.81 6.15
N THR A 617 -1.26 12.91 7.05
CA THR A 617 -1.86 11.57 7.14
C THR A 617 -2.58 11.45 8.46
N LEU A 618 -3.91 11.27 8.40
CA LEU A 618 -4.74 10.96 9.55
C LEU A 618 -4.59 9.48 9.89
N VAL A 619 -4.33 9.18 11.17
CA VAL A 619 -4.31 7.83 11.72
C VAL A 619 -5.46 7.69 12.71
N VAL A 620 -6.34 6.71 12.50
CA VAL A 620 -7.54 6.48 13.32
C VAL A 620 -7.58 5.03 13.82
N TRP A 621 -7.82 4.86 15.12
CA TRP A 621 -8.01 3.55 15.74
C TRP A 621 -9.50 3.26 15.90
N LEU A 622 -10.03 2.32 15.13
CA LEU A 622 -11.38 1.77 15.30
C LEU A 622 -11.31 0.44 16.03
N GLN A 623 -11.87 0.35 17.23
CA GLN A 623 -11.75 -0.86 18.07
C GLN A 623 -13.04 -1.11 18.84
N ASN A 624 -13.46 -2.38 18.89
CA ASN A 624 -14.50 -2.79 19.84
C ASN A 624 -13.92 -2.80 21.26
N ASN A 625 -14.76 -3.01 22.28
CA ASN A 625 -14.31 -2.84 23.67
C ASN A 625 -13.16 -3.79 24.04
N LEU A 626 -13.19 -5.05 23.58
CA LEU A 626 -12.13 -6.02 23.82
C LEU A 626 -10.86 -5.73 23.00
N GLY A 627 -11.01 -5.24 21.77
CA GLY A 627 -9.90 -4.77 20.94
C GLY A 627 -9.18 -3.59 21.60
N TYR A 628 -9.94 -2.64 22.17
CA TYR A 628 -9.39 -1.50 22.91
C TYR A 628 -8.68 -1.93 24.20
N GLN A 629 -9.23 -2.89 24.96
CA GLN A 629 -8.55 -3.41 26.15
C GLN A 629 -7.21 -4.07 25.80
N LYS A 630 -7.12 -4.76 24.66
CA LYS A 630 -5.92 -5.49 24.24
C LYS A 630 -4.88 -4.58 23.56
N TRP A 631 -5.33 -3.75 22.63
CA TRP A 631 -4.48 -2.97 21.71
C TRP A 631 -4.79 -1.47 21.76
N GLY A 632 -5.31 -0.96 22.88
CA GLY A 632 -5.71 0.43 23.03
C GLY A 632 -4.55 1.41 22.75
N PRO A 633 -4.84 2.56 22.11
CA PRO A 633 -3.86 3.60 21.79
C PRO A 633 -3.52 4.48 23.00
N THR A 634 -2.76 3.91 23.93
CA THR A 634 -2.12 4.64 25.04
C THR A 634 -1.18 5.72 24.50
N GLU A 635 -0.84 6.72 25.32
CA GLU A 635 0.06 7.80 24.93
C GLU A 635 1.41 7.29 24.45
N GLU A 636 2.05 6.40 25.21
CA GLU A 636 3.33 5.76 24.86
C GLU A 636 3.28 5.03 23.49
N ARG A 637 2.21 4.25 23.24
CA ARG A 637 2.06 3.52 21.97
C ARG A 637 1.90 4.45 20.78
N VAL A 638 1.19 5.57 20.98
CA VAL A 638 0.93 6.56 19.94
C VAL A 638 2.16 7.40 19.66
N GLU A 639 2.90 7.81 20.70
CA GLU A 639 4.17 8.51 20.55
C GLU A 639 5.20 7.66 19.81
N ALA A 640 5.32 6.38 20.15
CA ALA A 640 6.16 5.44 19.42
C ALA A 640 5.78 5.34 17.93
N LEU A 641 4.48 5.39 17.60
CA LEU A 641 4.02 5.37 16.22
C LEU A 641 4.37 6.68 15.49
N LEU A 642 4.16 7.84 16.12
CA LEU A 642 4.51 9.14 15.54
C LEU A 642 6.02 9.24 15.27
N GLU A 643 6.86 8.76 16.19
CA GLU A 643 8.31 8.66 15.98
C GLU A 643 8.64 7.70 14.82
N ALA A 644 7.89 6.60 14.68
CA ALA A 644 8.09 5.66 13.57
C ALA A 644 7.78 6.25 12.18
N PHE A 645 6.97 7.30 12.09
CA PHE A 645 6.65 8.03 10.86
C PHE A 645 7.76 8.99 10.42
N ARG A 646 8.65 9.42 11.32
CA ARG A 646 9.71 10.38 10.99
C ARG A 646 10.63 9.85 9.88
N PRO A 647 11.09 10.70 8.94
CA PRO A 647 11.97 10.26 7.85
C PRO A 647 13.26 9.61 8.36
N GLY A 648 13.75 8.59 7.66
CA GLY A 648 14.91 7.79 8.09
C GLY A 648 16.17 8.63 8.35
N ARG A 649 16.45 9.61 7.48
CA ARG A 649 17.63 10.50 7.60
C ARG A 649 17.60 11.36 8.87
N GLU A 650 16.42 11.78 9.29
CA GLU A 650 16.25 12.62 10.49
C GLU A 650 16.41 11.76 11.74
N ARG A 651 15.82 10.56 11.76
CA ARG A 651 16.02 9.59 12.84
C ARG A 651 17.47 9.14 12.99
N GLU A 652 18.15 8.89 11.88
CA GLU A 652 19.58 8.52 11.88
C GLU A 652 20.46 9.66 12.39
N ARG A 653 20.16 10.92 12.02
CA ARG A 653 20.85 12.11 12.53
C ARG A 653 20.68 12.23 14.04
N ASP A 654 19.43 12.21 14.53
CA ASP A 654 19.13 12.36 15.95
C ASP A 654 19.77 11.23 16.77
N ARG A 655 19.78 10.01 16.24
CA ARG A 655 20.47 8.86 16.86
C ARG A 655 21.98 9.09 16.94
N GLN A 656 22.60 9.68 15.91
CA GLN A 656 24.03 10.02 15.94
C GLN A 656 24.33 11.16 16.91
N GLU A 657 23.45 12.15 17.03
CA GLU A 657 23.57 13.25 17.99
C GLU A 657 23.43 12.75 19.44
N LEU A 658 22.49 11.85 19.72
CA LEU A 658 22.33 11.21 21.04
C LEU A 658 23.53 10.31 21.43
N LEU A 659 24.18 9.70 20.45
CA LEU A 659 25.38 8.88 20.65
C LEU A 659 26.68 9.70 20.67
N SER A 660 26.60 11.00 20.37
CA SER A 660 27.76 11.89 20.41
C SER A 660 28.04 12.36 21.84
N PRO A 661 29.29 12.28 22.33
CA PRO A 661 29.62 12.69 23.69
C PRO A 661 29.32 14.19 23.88
N GLN A 662 28.46 14.51 24.84
CA GLN A 662 28.17 15.90 25.21
C GLN A 662 29.48 16.60 25.56
N ARG A 663 29.83 17.66 24.82
CA ARG A 663 30.96 18.54 25.18
C ARG A 663 30.64 19.18 26.53
N THR A 664 31.33 18.73 27.58
CA THR A 664 31.42 19.48 28.83
C THR A 664 32.04 20.84 28.54
N VAL A 665 31.23 21.89 28.64
CA VAL A 665 31.73 23.26 28.60
C VAL A 665 32.43 23.52 29.93
N GLU A 666 33.74 23.34 29.97
CA GLU A 666 34.55 23.80 31.10
C GLU A 666 34.59 25.33 31.09
N ASN A 667 33.97 25.94 32.11
CA ASN A 667 34.05 27.36 32.39
C ASN A 667 35.51 27.72 32.75
N ASN A 668 36.24 28.33 31.81
CA ASN A 668 37.52 28.97 32.10
C ASN A 668 37.26 30.24 32.93
N VAL A 669 37.48 30.16 34.23
CA VAL A 669 37.63 31.33 35.11
C VAL A 669 39.01 31.91 34.87
N GLU A 670 39.07 33.06 34.18
CA GLU A 670 40.25 33.89 34.07
C GLU A 670 40.70 34.34 35.48
N LYS A 671 41.87 33.86 35.91
CA LYS A 671 42.60 34.50 37.01
C LYS A 671 43.31 35.73 36.48
N VAL A 672 42.76 36.89 36.80
CA VAL A 672 43.44 38.17 36.75
C VAL A 672 44.63 38.12 37.71
N ILE A 673 45.84 38.32 37.19
CA ILE A 673 47.03 38.68 37.96
C ILE A 673 47.49 40.02 37.41
N ILE A 674 47.45 41.06 38.25
CA ILE A 674 48.27 42.26 38.10
C ILE A 674 48.72 42.68 39.52
N PRO A 675 49.89 43.33 39.63
CA PRO A 675 51.09 42.90 40.33
C PRO A 675 51.03 42.98 41.86
#